data_AF-F0MCG7-F1
#
_entry.id   AF-F0MCG7-F1
#
_cell.length_a   1.000
_cell.length_b   1.000
_cell.length_c   1.000
_cell.angle_alpha   90.00
_cell.angle_beta   90.00
_cell.angle_gamma   90.00
#
_symmetry.space_group_name_H-M   'P 1'
#
loop_
_entity.id
_entity.type
_entity.pdbx_description
1 polymer ?
#
loop_
_entity_poly.entity_id
_entity_poly.type
_entity_poly.pdbx_seq_one_letter_code
_entity_poly.pdbx_strand_id
1 'polypeptide(L)'
;MAQATDEELVDDAVEAEGGRFTAAGRRAAINASLPLLATYFADAPTWELEVSQQLATTPDEKAVDDLAKAVRLRASLAAAERLLRILGDIAARPTFRYSQVSAESVGQIRGRLDLSRYSREHGRIAVPRRYPIRLVERENATPENILASYAAHWIRRDLTTMPRDFLPARSPELRDLQRLQDGLGRSLGLPLLAGTSTLALDVWRRSALPDLIERVNARLEAGHIASPEPYKELADWVAATRYGTAVADVGDREWSFYDSRFDTKLFEIWCLLKLANAITALIGPPATAAKSLAQRNRGPMYTWNIGAGSLQLHFQASLTALAEGGVVWSFEPGPGQLLGFPDLAVTADTVAGRGLAIFDPKLRRRPGKVPTEELYKLLGYFGNLKHSKPPMGAIFYYSPGELTDHTLISDQGGELHALGLDPEVDSMTPFEAAARLAVKAAGLGERSLSLLGAPRPEDSSDAGEFTAAIHQEVAVDAMRREADRLPPSTLGPTLKATETSLRAIWPQLDEQAQTMIVTAEYFGLNAPRNADHSGPLLGLAAAFERVLNERIFHPAAEKYGALINLTQTLGGRLHTLDAALRGRSEPEAKAIAAFLKSQQNIDSPNLQAILRDSKNMNRLYRIPAAHSDIVAFKTWADGRDIILDPREGLLVRLMKSFAADVTTATAD
;
A
#
# COMPACT_ATOMS: atom_id res chain seq x y z
N MET A 1 -17.44 -53.31 -2.37
CA MET A 1 -18.23 -52.12 -2.76
C MET A 1 -18.85 -51.59 -1.49
N ALA A 2 -18.13 -50.72 -0.78
CA ALA A 2 -18.63 -50.05 0.41
C ALA A 2 -19.46 -48.85 -0.05
N GLN A 3 -20.69 -48.76 0.47
CA GLN A 3 -21.57 -47.61 0.25
C GLN A 3 -20.98 -46.42 1.01
N ALA A 4 -20.65 -45.35 0.27
CA ALA A 4 -20.43 -44.04 0.85
C ALA A 4 -21.67 -43.65 1.66
N THR A 5 -21.48 -43.35 2.94
CA THR A 5 -22.54 -42.88 3.83
C THR A 5 -22.97 -41.47 3.43
N ASP A 6 -24.24 -41.11 3.64
CA ASP A 6 -24.80 -39.79 3.31
C ASP A 6 -23.98 -38.59 3.85
N GLU A 7 -23.15 -38.79 4.89
CA GLU A 7 -22.19 -37.77 5.37
C GLU A 7 -21.06 -37.45 4.36
N GLU A 8 -20.53 -38.42 3.61
CA GLU A 8 -19.52 -38.16 2.56
C GLU A 8 -20.11 -37.42 1.36
N LEU A 9 -21.39 -37.69 1.02
CA LEU A 9 -22.09 -37.03 -0.09
C LEU A 9 -22.52 -35.59 0.23
N VAL A 10 -22.68 -35.26 1.52
CA VAL A 10 -22.89 -33.87 1.99
C VAL A 10 -21.58 -33.09 2.07
N ASP A 11 -20.46 -33.75 2.44
CA ASP A 11 -19.13 -33.14 2.48
C ASP A 11 -18.68 -32.65 1.08
N ASP A 12 -18.93 -33.44 0.02
CA ASP A 12 -18.65 -33.05 -1.37
C ASP A 12 -19.52 -31.87 -1.84
N ALA A 13 -20.77 -31.74 -1.35
CA ALA A 13 -21.69 -30.68 -1.75
C ALA A 13 -21.38 -29.32 -1.11
N VAL A 14 -20.85 -29.31 0.12
CA VAL A 14 -20.42 -28.07 0.82
C VAL A 14 -19.01 -27.64 0.37
N GLU A 15 -18.12 -28.59 0.07
CA GLU A 15 -16.85 -28.27 -0.61
C GLU A 15 -17.06 -27.76 -2.05
N ALA A 16 -18.12 -28.20 -2.74
CA ALA A 16 -18.48 -27.70 -4.08
C ALA A 16 -18.96 -26.23 -4.12
N GLU A 17 -19.40 -25.65 -3.00
CA GLU A 17 -19.64 -24.20 -2.86
C GLU A 17 -18.38 -23.40 -2.47
N GLY A 18 -17.24 -24.07 -2.24
CA GLY A 18 -15.95 -23.43 -1.99
C GLY A 18 -15.46 -22.60 -3.18
N GLY A 19 -14.84 -21.45 -2.90
CA GLY A 19 -14.27 -20.57 -3.94
C GLY A 19 -15.09 -19.33 -4.30
N ARG A 20 -16.21 -19.07 -3.58
CA ARG A 20 -17.04 -17.86 -3.78
C ARG A 20 -17.44 -17.18 -2.47
N PHE A 21 -17.50 -15.85 -2.50
CA PHE A 21 -18.04 -15.07 -1.40
C PHE A 21 -19.57 -15.18 -1.31
N THR A 22 -20.16 -14.84 -0.17
CA THR A 22 -21.55 -14.37 -0.13
C THR A 22 -21.65 -13.05 -0.91
N ALA A 23 -22.84 -12.69 -1.41
CA ALA A 23 -23.01 -11.42 -2.12
C ALA A 23 -22.63 -10.21 -1.23
N ALA A 24 -22.98 -10.27 0.07
CA ALA A 24 -22.64 -9.24 1.03
C ALA A 24 -21.13 -9.23 1.38
N GLY A 25 -20.51 -10.40 1.58
CA GLY A 25 -19.06 -10.53 1.78
C GLY A 25 -18.23 -10.06 0.59
N ARG A 26 -18.64 -10.37 -0.66
CA ARG A 26 -17.98 -9.86 -1.88
C ARG A 26 -17.99 -8.34 -1.91
N ARG A 27 -19.15 -7.74 -1.63
CA ARG A 27 -19.31 -6.28 -1.56
C ARG A 27 -18.44 -5.65 -0.47
N ALA A 28 -18.42 -6.23 0.73
CA ALA A 28 -17.61 -5.72 1.83
C ALA A 28 -16.10 -5.79 1.50
N ALA A 29 -15.65 -6.90 0.91
CA ALA A 29 -14.27 -7.08 0.47
C ALA A 29 -13.86 -6.08 -0.64
N ILE A 30 -14.72 -5.86 -1.65
CA ILE A 30 -14.48 -4.85 -2.71
C ILE A 30 -14.34 -3.45 -2.10
N ASN A 31 -15.30 -3.04 -1.27
CA ASN A 31 -15.30 -1.71 -0.68
C ASN A 31 -14.06 -1.46 0.18
N ALA A 32 -13.67 -2.43 1.01
CA ALA A 32 -12.49 -2.31 1.85
C ALA A 32 -11.20 -2.26 1.01
N SER A 33 -11.10 -3.07 -0.06
CA SER A 33 -9.87 -3.22 -0.85
C SER A 33 -9.74 -2.28 -2.04
N LEU A 34 -10.71 -1.38 -2.25
CA LEU A 34 -10.80 -0.50 -3.43
C LEU A 34 -9.50 0.25 -3.77
N PRO A 35 -8.74 0.83 -2.82
CA PRO A 35 -7.50 1.56 -3.13
C PRO A 35 -6.46 0.70 -3.85
N LEU A 36 -6.35 -0.58 -3.50
CA LEU A 36 -5.45 -1.53 -4.16
C LEU A 36 -6.11 -2.12 -5.40
N LEU A 37 -7.36 -2.56 -5.27
CA LEU A 37 -8.12 -3.28 -6.29
C LEU A 37 -8.26 -2.47 -7.59
N ALA A 38 -8.44 -1.16 -7.50
CA ALA A 38 -8.56 -0.28 -8.65
C ALA A 38 -7.35 -0.37 -9.60
N THR A 39 -6.17 -0.69 -9.06
CA THR A 39 -4.91 -0.77 -9.79
C THR A 39 -4.48 -2.20 -10.14
N TYR A 40 -5.28 -3.20 -9.77
CA TYR A 40 -5.04 -4.59 -10.13
C TYR A 40 -5.60 -4.85 -11.53
N PHE A 41 -4.76 -5.33 -12.44
CA PHE A 41 -5.19 -5.84 -13.74
C PHE A 41 -4.72 -7.28 -13.90
N ALA A 42 -5.67 -8.18 -14.09
CA ALA A 42 -5.46 -9.61 -14.24
C ALA A 42 -4.92 -9.93 -15.63
N ASP A 43 -3.95 -10.83 -15.71
CA ASP A 43 -3.56 -11.47 -16.97
C ASP A 43 -4.41 -12.75 -17.17
N ALA A 44 -5.72 -12.57 -17.34
CA ALA A 44 -6.69 -13.65 -17.33
C ALA A 44 -7.55 -13.64 -18.61
N PRO A 45 -7.22 -14.45 -19.63
CA PRO A 45 -7.93 -14.42 -20.92
C PRO A 45 -9.35 -14.95 -20.83
N THR A 46 -9.71 -15.71 -19.80
CA THR A 46 -11.05 -16.30 -19.66
C THR A 46 -12.00 -15.44 -18.82
N TRP A 47 -11.50 -14.49 -18.04
CA TRP A 47 -12.33 -13.67 -17.15
C TRP A 47 -13.14 -12.61 -17.90
N GLU A 48 -14.30 -12.26 -17.34
CA GLU A 48 -15.19 -11.23 -17.87
C GLU A 48 -15.35 -10.10 -16.86
N LEU A 49 -15.63 -8.89 -17.38
CA LEU A 49 -15.91 -7.72 -16.56
C LEU A 49 -17.42 -7.58 -16.35
N GLU A 50 -17.84 -7.55 -15.09
CA GLU A 50 -19.18 -7.23 -14.63
C GLU A 50 -19.25 -5.77 -14.19
N VAL A 51 -20.35 -5.09 -14.53
CA VAL A 51 -20.62 -3.73 -14.08
C VAL A 51 -21.31 -3.78 -12.72
N SER A 52 -20.72 -3.17 -11.68
CA SER A 52 -21.25 -3.13 -10.31
C SER A 52 -21.45 -1.70 -9.82
N GLN A 53 -22.62 -1.40 -9.26
CA GLN A 53 -22.96 -0.12 -8.61
C GLN A 53 -22.39 -0.09 -7.18
N GLN A 54 -21.16 0.38 -6.98
CA GLN A 54 -20.53 0.43 -5.64
C GLN A 54 -19.71 1.70 -5.37
N LEU A 55 -19.70 2.07 -4.08
CA LEU A 55 -19.38 3.35 -3.46
C LEU A 55 -18.07 3.29 -2.65
N ALA A 56 -17.24 4.35 -2.70
CA ALA A 56 -16.53 4.93 -1.53
C ALA A 56 -15.64 6.13 -1.90
N THR A 57 -15.78 7.20 -1.10
CA THR A 57 -15.05 8.48 -1.06
C THR A 57 -13.76 8.33 -0.26
N THR A 58 -12.63 8.44 -0.95
CA THR A 58 -11.33 8.73 -0.29
C THR A 58 -10.94 10.18 -0.55
N PRO A 59 -10.87 11.03 0.48
CA PRO A 59 -10.25 12.35 0.40
C PRO A 59 -8.75 12.18 0.65
N ASP A 60 -7.96 11.93 -0.40
CA ASP A 60 -6.50 12.12 -0.29
C ASP A 60 -5.89 12.51 -1.65
N GLU A 61 -5.59 13.80 -1.80
CA GLU A 61 -5.24 14.46 -3.07
C GLU A 61 -3.78 14.25 -3.52
N LYS A 62 -3.00 13.36 -2.89
CA LYS A 62 -1.55 13.23 -3.19
C LYS A 62 -1.07 11.94 -3.85
N ALA A 63 -1.94 10.93 -4.07
CA ALA A 63 -1.59 9.66 -4.74
C ALA A 63 -2.04 9.56 -6.21
N VAL A 64 -2.30 10.71 -6.85
CA VAL A 64 -3.39 10.85 -7.83
C VAL A 64 -3.13 10.29 -9.24
N ASP A 65 -1.90 10.12 -9.74
CA ASP A 65 -1.78 9.91 -11.20
C ASP A 65 -2.13 8.48 -11.68
N ASP A 66 -1.48 7.43 -11.17
CA ASP A 66 -1.73 6.04 -11.64
C ASP A 66 -3.06 5.46 -11.12
N LEU A 67 -3.43 5.76 -9.88
CA LEU A 67 -4.72 5.38 -9.32
C LEU A 67 -5.87 6.07 -10.09
N ALA A 68 -5.79 7.39 -10.32
CA ALA A 68 -6.84 8.06 -11.08
C ALA A 68 -6.90 7.56 -12.53
N LYS A 69 -5.77 7.24 -13.15
CA LYS A 69 -5.75 6.61 -14.48
C LYS A 69 -6.47 5.25 -14.49
N ALA A 70 -6.15 4.37 -13.53
CA ALA A 70 -6.75 3.04 -13.45
C ALA A 70 -8.25 3.10 -13.13
N VAL A 71 -8.64 3.97 -12.19
CA VAL A 71 -10.06 4.25 -11.87
C VAL A 71 -10.79 4.81 -13.08
N ARG A 72 -10.20 5.79 -13.78
CA ARG A 72 -10.79 6.39 -14.98
C ARG A 72 -10.97 5.36 -16.09
N LEU A 73 -10.02 4.43 -16.27
CA LEU A 73 -10.19 3.33 -17.22
C LEU A 73 -11.39 2.44 -16.88
N ARG A 74 -11.49 1.93 -15.65
CA ARG A 74 -12.62 1.07 -15.23
C ARG A 74 -13.96 1.79 -15.37
N ALA A 75 -14.00 3.08 -15.01
CA ALA A 75 -15.19 3.91 -15.19
C ALA A 75 -15.53 4.11 -16.68
N SER A 76 -14.54 4.37 -17.54
CA SER A 76 -14.76 4.52 -18.99
C SER A 76 -15.23 3.24 -19.66
N LEU A 77 -14.75 2.07 -19.21
CA LEU A 77 -15.22 0.77 -19.72
C LEU A 77 -16.69 0.52 -19.37
N ALA A 78 -17.06 0.73 -18.10
CA ALA A 78 -18.46 0.60 -17.67
C ALA A 78 -19.39 1.60 -18.37
N ALA A 79 -18.96 2.86 -18.49
CA ALA A 79 -19.67 3.91 -19.21
C ALA A 79 -19.89 3.57 -20.69
N ALA A 80 -18.88 3.01 -21.35
CA ALA A 80 -18.98 2.59 -22.75
C ALA A 80 -19.94 1.42 -22.95
N GLU A 81 -19.94 0.42 -22.05
CA GLU A 81 -20.86 -0.71 -22.09
C GLU A 81 -22.31 -0.23 -21.96
N ARG A 82 -22.59 0.65 -20.99
CA ARG A 82 -23.92 1.26 -20.81
C ARG A 82 -24.33 2.07 -22.05
N LEU A 83 -23.42 2.88 -22.59
CA LEU A 83 -23.71 3.67 -23.78
C LEU A 83 -24.02 2.79 -25.00
N LEU A 84 -23.32 1.66 -25.19
CA LEU A 84 -23.63 0.74 -26.29
C LEU A 84 -25.03 0.15 -26.17
N ARG A 85 -25.50 -0.15 -24.96
CA ARG A 85 -26.88 -0.60 -24.71
C ARG A 85 -27.89 0.48 -25.14
N ILE A 86 -27.70 1.71 -24.66
CA ILE A 86 -28.56 2.86 -25.00
C ILE A 86 -28.58 3.09 -26.52
N LEU A 87 -27.42 3.06 -27.17
CA LEU A 87 -27.30 3.21 -28.64
C LEU A 87 -27.96 2.06 -29.40
N GLY A 88 -27.92 0.83 -28.87
CA GLY A 88 -28.64 -0.31 -29.40
C GLY A 88 -30.15 -0.12 -29.40
N ASP A 89 -30.69 0.39 -28.28
CA ASP A 89 -32.13 0.68 -28.14
C ASP A 89 -32.57 1.84 -29.05
N ILE A 90 -31.73 2.87 -29.19
CA ILE A 90 -31.94 3.96 -30.16
C ILE A 90 -31.93 3.42 -31.60
N ALA A 91 -30.99 2.55 -31.93
CA ALA A 91 -30.88 1.98 -33.28
C ALA A 91 -32.08 1.10 -33.65
N ALA A 92 -32.71 0.45 -32.67
CA ALA A 92 -33.92 -0.33 -32.88
C ALA A 92 -35.14 0.54 -33.23
N ARG A 93 -35.21 1.78 -32.73
CA ARG A 93 -36.35 2.70 -32.94
C ARG A 93 -35.87 4.15 -33.16
N PRO A 94 -35.24 4.46 -34.31
CA PRO A 94 -34.61 5.74 -34.53
C PRO A 94 -35.63 6.86 -34.78
N THR A 95 -35.34 8.04 -34.24
CA THR A 95 -36.09 9.26 -34.56
C THR A 95 -35.55 9.90 -35.83
N PHE A 96 -36.44 10.40 -36.67
CA PHE A 96 -36.12 11.17 -37.86
C PHE A 96 -37.12 12.32 -38.00
N ARG A 97 -36.75 13.36 -38.74
CA ARG A 97 -37.66 14.43 -39.14
C ARG A 97 -37.80 14.45 -40.65
N TYR A 98 -38.96 14.87 -41.14
CA TYR A 98 -39.13 15.16 -42.56
C TYR A 98 -38.59 16.55 -42.85
N SER A 99 -37.61 16.64 -43.74
CA SER A 99 -37.08 17.91 -44.24
C SER A 99 -37.39 18.07 -45.72
N GLN A 100 -37.60 19.31 -46.15
CA GLN A 100 -37.79 19.62 -47.57
C GLN A 100 -36.44 20.02 -48.16
N VAL A 101 -35.90 19.17 -49.02
CA VAL A 101 -34.64 19.43 -49.73
C VAL A 101 -34.97 19.92 -51.14
N SER A 102 -34.31 20.99 -51.56
CA SER A 102 -34.40 21.48 -52.94
C SER A 102 -33.43 20.69 -53.82
N ALA A 103 -33.95 20.02 -54.84
CA ALA A 103 -33.18 19.21 -55.78
C ALA A 103 -33.52 19.59 -57.23
N GLU A 104 -32.75 19.09 -58.20
CA GLU A 104 -33.05 19.23 -59.63
C GLU A 104 -33.47 17.86 -60.21
N SER A 105 -34.65 17.80 -60.82
CA SER A 105 -35.13 16.64 -61.58
C SER A 105 -34.77 16.82 -63.04
N VAL A 106 -34.11 15.84 -63.66
CA VAL A 106 -33.63 15.92 -65.04
C VAL A 106 -34.54 15.10 -65.96
N GLY A 107 -34.99 15.71 -67.06
CA GLY A 107 -35.80 15.08 -68.12
C GLY A 107 -37.28 14.89 -67.78
N GLN A 108 -37.61 14.52 -66.54
CA GLN A 108 -38.98 14.35 -66.04
C GLN A 108 -39.08 14.91 -64.61
N ILE A 109 -40.27 15.37 -64.20
CA ILE A 109 -40.52 15.87 -62.84
C ILE A 109 -40.80 14.68 -61.92
N ARG A 110 -39.89 14.40 -60.97
CA ARG A 110 -40.08 13.37 -59.93
C ARG A 110 -40.10 14.04 -58.54
N GLY A 111 -41.28 14.42 -58.06
CA GLY A 111 -41.45 15.14 -56.79
C GLY A 111 -42.32 16.39 -56.95
N ARG A 112 -42.40 17.22 -55.91
CA ARG A 112 -43.20 18.46 -55.95
C ARG A 112 -42.39 19.58 -56.59
N LEU A 113 -42.86 20.14 -57.71
CA LEU A 113 -42.17 21.26 -58.39
C LEU A 113 -42.11 22.51 -57.50
N ASP A 114 -40.92 23.11 -57.37
CA ASP A 114 -40.76 24.43 -56.75
C ASP A 114 -41.16 25.51 -57.77
N LEU A 115 -42.44 25.88 -57.76
CA LEU A 115 -43.01 26.84 -58.71
C LEU A 115 -42.32 28.21 -58.65
N SER A 116 -41.90 28.65 -57.46
CA SER A 116 -41.24 29.95 -57.27
C SER A 116 -39.85 29.97 -57.91
N ARG A 117 -39.09 28.88 -57.75
CA ARG A 117 -37.76 28.74 -58.37
C ARG A 117 -37.85 28.46 -59.87
N TYR A 118 -38.77 27.60 -60.28
CA TYR A 118 -39.02 27.28 -61.68
C TYR A 118 -39.44 28.52 -62.49
N SER A 119 -40.31 29.36 -61.93
CA SER A 119 -40.74 30.62 -62.55
C SER A 119 -39.59 31.63 -62.69
N ARG A 120 -38.67 31.70 -61.71
CA ARG A 120 -37.47 32.56 -61.80
C ARG A 120 -36.43 32.07 -62.82
N GLU A 121 -36.38 30.77 -63.06
CA GLU A 121 -35.46 30.14 -64.02
C GLU A 121 -36.07 30.05 -65.44
N HIS A 122 -37.28 30.62 -65.63
CA HIS A 122 -38.01 30.59 -66.89
C HIS A 122 -37.25 31.34 -67.98
N GLY A 123 -36.71 30.59 -68.96
CA GLY A 123 -35.88 31.12 -70.06
C GLY A 123 -34.48 30.51 -70.15
N ARG A 124 -34.00 29.78 -69.12
CA ARG A 124 -32.75 29.02 -69.21
C ARG A 124 -32.94 27.76 -70.05
N ILE A 125 -32.30 27.70 -71.22
CA ILE A 125 -32.30 26.53 -72.09
C ILE A 125 -31.23 25.54 -71.60
N ALA A 126 -31.66 24.50 -70.88
CA ALA A 126 -30.82 23.36 -70.51
C ALA A 126 -31.36 22.09 -71.18
N VAL A 127 -30.49 21.33 -71.86
CA VAL A 127 -30.83 20.04 -72.46
C VAL A 127 -29.90 18.98 -71.86
N PRO A 128 -30.42 17.94 -71.20
CA PRO A 128 -31.83 17.69 -70.87
C PRO A 128 -32.43 18.74 -69.90
N ARG A 129 -33.75 18.96 -70.01
CA ARG A 129 -34.48 19.95 -69.17
C ARG A 129 -34.31 19.62 -67.68
N ARG A 130 -34.07 20.65 -66.86
CA ARG A 130 -33.95 20.52 -65.41
C ARG A 130 -35.12 21.23 -64.73
N TYR A 131 -35.67 20.59 -63.72
CA TYR A 131 -36.83 21.07 -62.97
C TYR A 131 -36.46 21.20 -61.49
N PRO A 132 -36.51 22.40 -60.89
CA PRO A 132 -36.29 22.54 -59.46
C PRO A 132 -37.47 21.90 -58.71
N ILE A 133 -37.20 20.86 -57.94
CA ILE A 133 -38.18 20.11 -57.17
C ILE A 133 -37.87 20.23 -55.67
N ARG A 134 -38.91 20.11 -54.86
CA ARG A 134 -38.82 19.87 -53.42
C ARG A 134 -39.07 18.40 -53.17
N LEU A 135 -38.06 17.73 -52.62
CA LEU A 135 -38.15 16.37 -52.13
C LEU A 135 -38.37 16.42 -50.62
N VAL A 136 -39.26 15.57 -50.14
CA VAL A 136 -39.40 15.32 -48.70
C VAL A 136 -38.47 14.16 -48.38
N GLU A 137 -37.38 14.45 -47.69
CA GLU A 137 -36.41 13.44 -47.28
C GLU A 137 -36.47 13.23 -45.77
N ARG A 138 -36.10 12.02 -45.34
CA ARG A 138 -35.91 11.73 -43.92
C ARG A 138 -34.55 12.26 -43.52
N GLU A 139 -34.54 13.24 -42.65
CA GLU A 139 -33.34 13.76 -42.04
C GLU A 139 -33.16 13.12 -40.66
N ASN A 140 -32.07 12.35 -40.53
CA ASN A 140 -31.70 11.69 -39.28
C ASN A 140 -30.90 12.62 -38.36
N ALA A 141 -30.51 13.82 -38.82
CA ALA A 141 -29.78 14.81 -38.03
C ALA A 141 -30.69 15.60 -37.07
N THR A 142 -31.40 14.89 -36.21
CA THR A 142 -32.18 15.47 -35.13
C THR A 142 -31.31 15.79 -33.92
N PRO A 143 -31.69 16.74 -33.03
CA PRO A 143 -30.92 17.06 -31.83
C PRO A 143 -30.57 15.83 -30.98
N GLU A 144 -31.52 14.89 -30.83
CA GLU A 144 -31.35 13.67 -30.06
C GLU A 144 -30.36 12.67 -30.68
N ASN A 145 -30.30 12.55 -32.01
CA ASN A 145 -29.30 11.71 -32.70
C ASN A 145 -27.91 12.39 -32.72
N ILE A 146 -27.85 13.72 -32.74
CA ILE A 146 -26.61 14.48 -32.57
C ILE A 146 -26.05 14.27 -31.16
N LEU A 147 -26.91 14.25 -30.13
CA LEU A 147 -26.50 13.95 -28.75
C LEU A 147 -25.97 12.51 -28.62
N ALA A 148 -26.62 11.53 -29.25
CA ALA A 148 -26.15 10.14 -29.29
C ALA A 148 -24.76 10.01 -29.94
N SER A 149 -24.55 10.72 -31.04
CA SER A 149 -23.25 10.76 -31.72
C SER A 149 -22.18 11.47 -30.91
N TYR A 150 -22.54 12.56 -30.22
CA TYR A 150 -21.65 13.28 -29.31
C TYR A 150 -21.16 12.37 -28.18
N ALA A 151 -22.08 11.67 -27.51
CA ALA A 151 -21.76 10.72 -26.45
C ALA A 151 -20.80 9.61 -26.92
N ALA A 152 -21.07 9.03 -28.10
CA ALA A 152 -20.23 7.99 -28.68
C ALA A 152 -18.81 8.48 -29.03
N HIS A 153 -18.68 9.67 -29.62
CA HIS A 153 -17.36 10.27 -29.92
C HIS A 153 -16.59 10.62 -28.65
N TRP A 154 -17.27 11.12 -27.62
CA TRP A 154 -16.68 11.45 -26.34
C TRP A 154 -16.06 10.22 -25.65
N ILE A 155 -16.86 9.17 -25.42
CA ILE A 155 -16.38 7.96 -24.74
C ILE A 155 -15.33 7.23 -25.57
N ARG A 156 -15.50 7.15 -26.90
CA ARG A 156 -14.51 6.53 -27.79
C ARG A 156 -13.17 7.26 -27.72
N ARG A 157 -13.16 8.60 -27.66
CA ARG A 157 -11.95 9.39 -27.46
C ARG A 157 -11.30 9.08 -26.11
N ASP A 158 -12.08 9.08 -25.03
CA ASP A 158 -11.57 8.76 -23.68
C ASP A 158 -10.88 7.38 -23.67
N LEU A 159 -11.53 6.34 -24.21
CA LEU A 159 -10.95 5.00 -24.34
C LEU A 159 -9.67 4.98 -25.20
N THR A 160 -9.59 5.83 -26.23
CA THR A 160 -8.43 5.88 -27.15
C THR A 160 -7.21 6.53 -26.49
N THR A 161 -7.44 7.50 -25.60
CA THR A 161 -6.38 8.26 -24.93
C THR A 161 -5.83 7.59 -23.66
N MET A 162 -6.36 6.43 -23.27
CA MET A 162 -5.93 5.73 -22.05
C MET A 162 -4.53 5.15 -22.20
N PRO A 163 -3.62 5.36 -21.21
CA PRO A 163 -2.33 4.70 -21.18
C PRO A 163 -2.50 3.17 -21.10
N ARG A 164 -1.92 2.45 -22.06
CA ARG A 164 -2.01 0.98 -22.13
C ARG A 164 -0.93 0.27 -21.33
N ASP A 165 0.09 1.00 -20.87
CA ASP A 165 1.29 0.47 -20.23
C ASP A 165 1.02 -0.29 -18.92
N PHE A 166 -0.15 -0.05 -18.31
CA PHE A 166 -0.59 -0.71 -17.08
C PHE A 166 -1.42 -1.97 -17.32
N LEU A 167 -1.83 -2.24 -18.57
CA LEU A 167 -2.69 -3.37 -18.94
C LEU A 167 -1.85 -4.57 -19.40
N PRO A 168 -2.00 -5.74 -18.73
CA PRO A 168 -1.44 -6.98 -19.25
C PRO A 168 -1.96 -7.28 -20.67
N ALA A 169 -1.12 -7.89 -21.50
CA ALA A 169 -1.43 -8.14 -22.90
C ALA A 169 -2.67 -9.04 -23.12
N ARG A 170 -3.04 -9.87 -22.14
CA ARG A 170 -4.22 -10.75 -22.22
C ARG A 170 -5.30 -10.39 -21.20
N SER A 171 -5.29 -9.16 -20.68
CA SER A 171 -6.28 -8.72 -19.70
C SER A 171 -7.69 -8.62 -20.29
N PRO A 172 -8.74 -8.89 -19.50
CA PRO A 172 -10.12 -8.59 -19.88
C PRO A 172 -10.31 -7.11 -20.25
N GLU A 173 -9.68 -6.20 -19.53
CA GLU A 173 -9.75 -4.76 -19.79
C GLU A 173 -9.25 -4.37 -21.18
N LEU A 174 -8.14 -4.96 -21.65
CA LEU A 174 -7.62 -4.68 -22.99
C LEU A 174 -8.57 -5.20 -24.08
N ARG A 175 -9.16 -6.38 -23.86
CA ARG A 175 -10.13 -6.98 -24.78
C ARG A 175 -11.41 -6.16 -24.84
N ASP A 176 -11.95 -5.77 -23.70
CA ASP A 176 -13.15 -4.95 -23.62
C ASP A 176 -12.91 -3.55 -24.18
N LEU A 177 -11.73 -2.95 -23.93
CA LEU A 177 -11.36 -1.68 -24.54
C LEU A 177 -11.43 -1.76 -26.08
N GLN A 178 -10.89 -2.82 -26.69
CA GLN A 178 -10.96 -3.03 -28.14
C GLN A 178 -12.40 -3.28 -28.61
N ARG A 179 -13.13 -4.19 -27.95
CA ARG A 179 -14.53 -4.52 -28.28
C ARG A 179 -15.44 -3.30 -28.22
N LEU A 180 -15.29 -2.48 -27.18
CA LEU A 180 -16.07 -1.26 -26.93
C LEU A 180 -15.70 -0.16 -27.93
N GLN A 181 -14.42 0.01 -28.25
CA GLN A 181 -13.97 0.94 -29.30
C GLN A 181 -14.57 0.57 -30.66
N ASP A 182 -14.54 -0.70 -31.02
CA ASP A 182 -15.11 -1.20 -32.27
C ASP A 182 -16.64 -1.10 -32.26
N GLY A 183 -17.28 -1.41 -31.13
CA GLY A 183 -18.71 -1.27 -30.93
C GLY A 183 -19.18 0.16 -31.15
N LEU A 184 -18.53 1.14 -30.50
CA LEU A 184 -18.86 2.56 -30.65
C LEU A 184 -18.57 3.04 -32.07
N GLY A 185 -17.49 2.55 -32.69
CA GLY A 185 -17.18 2.80 -34.10
C GLY A 185 -18.28 2.30 -35.05
N ARG A 186 -18.78 1.08 -34.82
CA ARG A 186 -19.90 0.51 -35.58
C ARG A 186 -21.19 1.30 -35.39
N SER A 187 -21.53 1.68 -34.15
CA SER A 187 -22.71 2.49 -33.86
C SER A 187 -22.68 3.84 -34.58
N LEU A 188 -21.53 4.53 -34.59
CA LEU A 188 -21.33 5.77 -35.34
C LEU A 188 -21.44 5.59 -36.86
N GLY A 189 -21.14 4.39 -37.37
CA GLY A 189 -21.27 4.03 -38.79
C GLY A 189 -22.69 3.66 -39.23
N LEU A 190 -23.65 3.53 -38.30
CA LEU A 190 -25.04 3.24 -38.66
C LEU A 190 -25.63 4.37 -39.51
N PRO A 191 -26.45 4.08 -40.54
CA PRO A 191 -27.05 5.12 -41.40
C PRO A 191 -27.81 6.23 -40.66
N LEU A 192 -28.30 5.94 -39.45
CA LEU A 192 -29.00 6.91 -38.60
C LEU A 192 -28.05 7.91 -37.89
N LEU A 193 -26.78 7.55 -37.65
CA LEU A 193 -25.77 8.38 -36.97
C LEU A 193 -24.60 8.81 -37.88
N ALA A 194 -24.46 8.19 -39.06
CA ALA A 194 -23.35 8.49 -39.97
C ALA A 194 -23.32 9.98 -40.39
N GLY A 195 -24.51 10.59 -40.56
CA GLY A 195 -24.66 12.01 -40.93
C GLY A 195 -24.55 13.01 -39.78
N THR A 196 -24.51 12.57 -38.52
CA THR A 196 -24.53 13.45 -37.33
C THR A 196 -23.15 13.69 -36.73
N SER A 197 -22.12 12.96 -37.15
CA SER A 197 -20.76 13.06 -36.60
C SER A 197 -20.16 14.46 -36.70
N THR A 198 -20.29 15.15 -37.84
CA THR A 198 -19.75 16.52 -38.00
C THR A 198 -20.43 17.50 -37.05
N LEU A 199 -21.75 17.42 -36.92
CA LEU A 199 -22.53 18.28 -36.02
C LEU A 199 -22.20 18.00 -34.55
N ALA A 200 -22.01 16.74 -34.18
CA ALA A 200 -21.60 16.34 -32.84
C ALA A 200 -20.19 16.87 -32.49
N LEU A 201 -19.23 16.79 -33.42
CA LEU A 201 -17.90 17.36 -33.22
C LEU A 201 -17.92 18.88 -33.16
N ASP A 202 -18.81 19.55 -33.89
CA ASP A 202 -18.98 21.00 -33.80
C ASP A 202 -19.57 21.44 -32.45
N VAL A 203 -20.50 20.66 -31.88
CA VAL A 203 -20.99 20.86 -30.51
C VAL A 203 -19.83 20.79 -29.51
N TRP A 204 -18.91 19.83 -29.68
CA TRP A 204 -17.71 19.73 -28.87
C TRP A 204 -16.80 20.95 -29.02
N ARG A 205 -16.46 21.34 -30.26
CA ARG A 205 -15.56 22.47 -30.54
C ARG A 205 -16.07 23.80 -29.99
N ARG A 206 -17.38 23.99 -29.98
CA ARG A 206 -18.05 25.22 -29.53
C ARG A 206 -18.48 25.18 -28.05
N SER A 207 -18.21 24.08 -27.35
CA SER A 207 -18.69 23.85 -25.98
C SER A 207 -20.21 24.02 -25.83
N ALA A 208 -20.97 23.67 -26.87
CA ALA A 208 -22.41 23.91 -26.99
C ALA A 208 -23.28 22.71 -26.56
N LEU A 209 -22.71 21.79 -25.78
CA LEU A 209 -23.43 20.67 -25.17
C LEU A 209 -24.65 21.10 -24.31
N PRO A 210 -24.59 22.14 -23.44
CA PRO A 210 -25.77 22.66 -22.73
C PRO A 210 -26.98 22.87 -23.63
N ASP A 211 -26.78 23.67 -24.67
CA ASP A 211 -27.85 24.06 -25.57
C ASP A 211 -28.39 22.85 -26.34
N LEU A 212 -27.55 21.84 -26.60
CA LEU A 212 -27.99 20.59 -27.22
C LEU A 212 -28.89 19.79 -26.27
N ILE A 213 -28.50 19.62 -25.00
CA ILE A 213 -29.29 18.90 -24.00
C ILE A 213 -30.63 19.61 -23.78
N GLU A 214 -30.64 20.93 -23.63
CA GLU A 214 -31.87 21.71 -23.46
C GLU A 214 -32.83 21.52 -24.64
N ARG A 215 -32.30 21.55 -25.88
CA ARG A 215 -33.09 21.28 -27.09
C ARG A 215 -33.63 19.85 -27.15
N VAL A 216 -32.90 18.87 -26.65
CA VAL A 216 -33.36 17.47 -26.57
C VAL A 216 -34.47 17.34 -25.52
N ASN A 217 -34.27 17.91 -24.32
CA ASN A 217 -35.26 17.87 -23.24
C ASN A 217 -36.56 18.56 -23.63
N ALA A 218 -36.49 19.74 -24.26
CA ALA A 218 -37.69 20.43 -24.76
C ALA A 218 -38.46 19.59 -25.80
N ARG A 219 -37.78 18.77 -26.61
CA ARG A 219 -38.41 17.86 -27.57
C ARG A 219 -39.00 16.60 -26.91
N LEU A 220 -38.34 16.09 -25.86
CA LEU A 220 -38.86 14.99 -25.03
C LEU A 220 -40.15 15.42 -24.32
N GLU A 221 -40.14 16.59 -23.67
CA GLU A 221 -41.31 17.16 -22.97
C GLU A 221 -42.47 17.48 -23.93
N ALA A 222 -42.18 17.98 -25.11
CA ALA A 222 -43.18 18.27 -26.14
C ALA A 222 -43.74 17.02 -26.84
N GLY A 223 -43.25 15.81 -26.53
CA GLY A 223 -43.71 14.56 -27.16
C GLY A 223 -43.36 14.44 -28.65
N HIS A 224 -42.32 15.15 -29.12
CA HIS A 224 -41.90 15.14 -30.52
C HIS A 224 -41.06 13.91 -30.92
N ILE A 225 -40.81 13.00 -29.96
CA ILE A 225 -39.96 11.83 -30.12
C ILE A 225 -40.83 10.58 -29.99
N ALA A 226 -40.88 9.77 -31.05
CA ALA A 226 -41.78 8.62 -31.13
C ALA A 226 -41.46 7.50 -30.13
N SER A 227 -40.19 7.37 -29.75
CA SER A 227 -39.72 6.40 -28.75
C SER A 227 -38.85 7.14 -27.73
N PRO A 228 -39.44 7.84 -26.74
CA PRO A 228 -38.72 8.81 -25.91
C PRO A 228 -37.76 8.17 -24.89
N GLU A 229 -38.06 6.96 -24.39
CA GLU A 229 -37.32 6.37 -23.26
C GLU A 229 -35.81 6.23 -23.49
N PRO A 230 -35.30 5.67 -24.60
CA PRO A 230 -33.84 5.54 -24.81
C PRO A 230 -33.14 6.90 -24.94
N TYR A 231 -33.82 7.90 -25.49
CA TYR A 231 -33.28 9.25 -25.65
C TYR A 231 -33.32 10.04 -24.34
N LYS A 232 -34.30 9.78 -23.48
CA LYS A 232 -34.37 10.31 -22.12
C LYS A 232 -33.24 9.73 -21.27
N GLU A 233 -33.05 8.40 -21.30
CA GLU A 233 -31.94 7.76 -20.60
C GLU A 233 -30.58 8.33 -21.06
N LEU A 234 -30.40 8.52 -22.37
CA LEU A 234 -29.19 9.15 -22.91
C LEU A 234 -29.00 10.59 -22.39
N ALA A 235 -30.05 11.41 -22.44
CA ALA A 235 -29.98 12.81 -22.03
C ALA A 235 -29.66 12.93 -20.53
N ASP A 236 -30.31 12.12 -19.69
CA ASP A 236 -30.06 12.03 -18.26
C ASP A 236 -28.62 11.57 -17.98
N TRP A 237 -28.14 10.54 -18.69
CA TRP A 237 -26.78 10.03 -18.56
C TRP A 237 -25.70 11.06 -18.97
N VAL A 238 -25.89 11.78 -20.07
CA VAL A 238 -24.96 12.84 -20.51
C VAL A 238 -25.00 14.04 -19.55
N ALA A 239 -26.19 14.45 -19.11
CA ALA A 239 -26.36 15.56 -18.18
C ALA A 239 -25.72 15.27 -16.83
N ALA A 240 -25.91 14.06 -16.30
CA ALA A 240 -25.30 13.60 -15.05
C ALA A 240 -23.77 13.67 -15.07
N THR A 241 -23.11 13.54 -16.23
CA THR A 241 -21.65 13.64 -16.30
C THR A 241 -21.11 15.08 -16.28
N ARG A 242 -21.95 16.07 -16.60
CA ARG A 242 -21.49 17.43 -16.89
C ARG A 242 -21.37 18.31 -15.64
N TYR A 243 -22.16 18.07 -14.60
CA TYR A 243 -22.26 18.95 -13.43
C TYR A 243 -21.14 18.75 -12.39
N GLY A 244 -20.01 18.14 -12.77
CA GLY A 244 -18.92 17.84 -11.82
C GLY A 244 -19.20 16.63 -10.93
N THR A 245 -20.42 16.11 -10.95
CA THR A 245 -20.67 14.67 -10.90
C THR A 245 -19.96 14.08 -12.11
N ALA A 246 -18.78 13.48 -11.92
CA ALA A 246 -18.27 12.55 -12.92
C ALA A 246 -19.39 11.53 -13.23
N VAL A 247 -19.39 10.86 -14.39
CA VAL A 247 -20.29 9.70 -14.69
C VAL A 247 -20.35 8.67 -13.54
N ALA A 248 -19.39 8.78 -12.62
CA ALA A 248 -19.26 8.08 -11.39
C ALA A 248 -19.15 9.12 -10.25
N ASP A 249 -20.26 9.70 -9.81
CA ASP A 249 -20.30 10.34 -8.49
C ASP A 249 -20.00 9.24 -7.47
N VAL A 250 -19.23 9.54 -6.44
CA VAL A 250 -18.63 8.51 -5.57
C VAL A 250 -19.69 7.60 -4.91
N GLY A 251 -20.96 8.04 -4.95
CA GLY A 251 -22.24 7.39 -4.63
C GLY A 251 -22.77 6.28 -5.57
N ASP A 252 -22.65 6.47 -6.88
CA ASP A 252 -23.43 5.76 -7.91
C ASP A 252 -22.53 5.09 -8.99
N ARG A 253 -21.27 4.84 -8.65
CA ARG A 253 -20.27 4.40 -9.62
C ARG A 253 -20.53 2.97 -10.07
N GLU A 254 -20.85 2.81 -11.35
CA GLU A 254 -20.77 1.54 -12.06
C GLU A 254 -19.29 1.27 -12.43
N TRP A 255 -18.66 0.27 -11.79
CA TRP A 255 -17.29 -0.14 -12.09
C TRP A 255 -17.30 -1.49 -12.80
N SER A 256 -16.44 -1.63 -13.81
CA SER A 256 -16.13 -2.93 -14.37
C SER A 256 -15.18 -3.67 -13.42
N PHE A 257 -15.67 -4.67 -12.67
CA PHE A 257 -14.86 -5.60 -11.88
C PHE A 257 -14.96 -7.00 -12.45
N TYR A 258 -14.02 -7.88 -12.12
CA TYR A 258 -14.07 -9.26 -12.56
C TYR A 258 -15.23 -10.02 -11.90
N ASP A 259 -15.80 -10.98 -12.63
CA ASP A 259 -16.85 -11.89 -12.14
C ASP A 259 -16.42 -12.77 -10.95
N SER A 260 -17.31 -13.66 -10.47
CA SER A 260 -17.06 -14.55 -9.31
C SER A 260 -15.79 -15.41 -9.38
N ARG A 261 -15.20 -15.63 -10.58
CA ARG A 261 -13.91 -16.33 -10.73
C ARG A 261 -12.75 -15.56 -10.11
N PHE A 262 -12.94 -14.27 -9.85
CA PHE A 262 -11.99 -13.41 -9.16
C PHE A 262 -12.08 -13.46 -7.65
N ASP A 263 -13.13 -14.04 -7.06
CA ASP A 263 -13.39 -13.96 -5.62
C ASP A 263 -12.19 -14.48 -4.79
N THR A 264 -11.51 -15.53 -5.25
CA THR A 264 -10.30 -16.03 -4.58
C THR A 264 -9.20 -14.95 -4.54
N LYS A 265 -8.97 -14.26 -5.67
CA LYS A 265 -7.97 -13.19 -5.75
C LYS A 265 -8.38 -11.94 -4.99
N LEU A 266 -9.68 -11.61 -5.00
CA LEU A 266 -10.25 -10.55 -4.18
C LEU A 266 -10.01 -10.82 -2.69
N PHE A 267 -10.19 -12.06 -2.24
CA PHE A 267 -9.92 -12.45 -0.86
C PHE A 267 -8.45 -12.27 -0.49
N GLU A 268 -7.53 -12.65 -1.38
CA GLU A 268 -6.10 -12.43 -1.17
C GLU A 268 -5.73 -10.94 -1.08
N ILE A 269 -6.27 -10.10 -1.97
CA ILE A 269 -6.02 -8.64 -1.97
C ILE A 269 -6.62 -7.98 -0.73
N TRP A 270 -7.80 -8.43 -0.30
CA TRP A 270 -8.43 -7.97 0.94
C TRP A 270 -7.58 -8.34 2.16
N CYS A 271 -7.10 -9.59 2.23
CA CYS A 271 -6.19 -10.03 3.30
C CYS A 271 -4.87 -9.25 3.31
N LEU A 272 -4.29 -8.95 2.14
CA LEU A 272 -3.10 -8.10 2.01
C LEU A 272 -3.31 -6.76 2.69
N LEU A 273 -4.42 -6.07 2.36
CA LEU A 273 -4.72 -4.76 2.91
C LEU A 273 -4.96 -4.83 4.42
N LYS A 274 -5.78 -5.78 4.89
CA LYS A 274 -6.11 -5.92 6.30
C LYS A 274 -4.89 -6.29 7.14
N LEU A 275 -4.02 -7.17 6.64
CA LEU A 275 -2.75 -7.48 7.30
C LEU A 275 -1.81 -6.26 7.34
N ALA A 276 -1.69 -5.51 6.24
CA ALA A 276 -0.89 -4.28 6.21
C ALA A 276 -1.41 -3.25 7.22
N ASN A 277 -2.74 -3.10 7.34
CA ASN A 277 -3.35 -2.20 8.32
C ASN A 277 -3.10 -2.67 9.76
N ALA A 278 -3.19 -3.97 10.04
CA ALA A 278 -2.92 -4.53 11.35
C ALA A 278 -1.45 -4.37 11.76
N ILE A 279 -0.51 -4.62 10.85
CA ILE A 279 0.92 -4.34 11.08
C ILE A 279 1.12 -2.84 11.32
N THR A 280 0.50 -1.99 10.50
CA THR A 280 0.60 -0.53 10.65
C THR A 280 0.05 -0.03 11.99
N ALA A 281 -1.05 -0.61 12.46
CA ALA A 281 -1.58 -0.31 13.79
C ALA A 281 -0.63 -0.75 14.90
N LEU A 282 0.09 -1.85 14.69
CA LEU A 282 1.00 -2.43 15.68
C LEU A 282 2.37 -1.73 15.78
N ILE A 283 2.96 -1.31 14.65
CA ILE A 283 4.33 -0.76 14.63
C ILE A 283 4.42 0.65 14.03
N GLY A 284 3.30 1.21 13.57
CA GLY A 284 3.20 2.52 12.94
C GLY A 284 3.22 2.49 11.40
N PRO A 285 3.19 3.66 10.74
CA PRO A 285 3.08 3.77 9.29
C PRO A 285 4.29 3.14 8.57
N PRO A 286 4.08 2.55 7.37
CA PRO A 286 5.16 2.02 6.56
C PRO A 286 6.08 3.13 6.07
N ALA A 287 7.39 2.86 6.03
CA ALA A 287 8.39 3.72 5.41
C ALA A 287 8.18 3.81 3.89
N THR A 288 7.79 2.70 3.27
CA THR A 288 7.40 2.67 1.86
C THR A 288 6.13 1.84 1.68
N ALA A 289 5.17 2.37 0.95
CA ALA A 289 4.01 1.63 0.46
C ALA A 289 3.98 1.72 -1.07
N ALA A 290 3.82 0.57 -1.72
CA ALA A 290 3.64 0.51 -3.16
C ALA A 290 2.37 1.26 -3.55
N LYS A 291 2.48 2.11 -4.56
CA LYS A 291 1.37 2.98 -4.99
C LYS A 291 0.29 2.22 -5.77
N SER A 292 0.58 1.00 -6.19
CA SER A 292 -0.27 0.22 -7.10
C SER A 292 0.09 -1.26 -7.10
N LEU A 293 -0.92 -2.13 -7.23
CA LEU A 293 -0.75 -3.57 -7.43
C LEU A 293 -0.16 -3.93 -8.80
N ALA A 294 -0.11 -2.99 -9.75
CA ALA A 294 0.66 -3.17 -10.99
C ALA A 294 2.17 -3.29 -10.72
N GLN A 295 2.64 -2.80 -9.57
CA GLN A 295 4.04 -2.85 -9.17
C GLN A 295 4.40 -4.08 -8.32
N ARG A 296 3.45 -4.99 -8.05
CA ARG A 296 3.65 -6.16 -7.16
C ARG A 296 4.86 -7.03 -7.52
N ASN A 297 5.26 -7.07 -8.79
CA ASN A 297 6.42 -7.85 -9.25
C ASN A 297 7.77 -7.12 -9.07
N ARG A 298 7.78 -5.88 -8.57
CA ARG A 298 8.99 -5.05 -8.43
C ARG A 298 9.61 -5.11 -7.04
N GLY A 299 9.03 -5.85 -6.10
CA GLY A 299 9.51 -5.95 -4.72
C GLY A 299 8.36 -5.98 -3.71
N PRO A 300 8.63 -5.66 -2.43
CA PRO A 300 7.62 -5.66 -1.40
C PRO A 300 6.54 -4.60 -1.65
N MET A 301 5.31 -4.91 -1.23
CA MET A 301 4.18 -3.99 -1.27
C MET A 301 4.24 -2.96 -0.14
N TYR A 302 4.77 -3.36 1.02
CA TYR A 302 4.92 -2.48 2.18
C TYR A 302 6.24 -2.79 2.89
N THR A 303 6.88 -1.75 3.41
CA THR A 303 8.10 -1.86 4.23
C THR A 303 7.94 -0.99 5.47
N TRP A 304 8.21 -1.56 6.65
CA TRP A 304 8.26 -0.88 7.94
C TRP A 304 9.66 -0.97 8.54
N ASN A 305 10.02 0.03 9.33
CA ASN A 305 11.23 0.00 10.14
C ASN A 305 10.88 -0.41 11.55
N ILE A 306 11.61 -1.38 12.10
CA ILE A 306 11.37 -1.94 13.43
C ILE A 306 12.56 -1.68 14.37
N GLY A 307 13.45 -0.74 14.03
CA GLY A 307 14.65 -0.38 14.80
C GLY A 307 15.81 -1.38 14.70
N ALA A 308 15.52 -2.69 14.66
CA ALA A 308 16.51 -3.75 14.47
C ALA A 308 16.75 -4.13 12.99
N GLY A 309 16.11 -3.43 12.06
CA GLY A 309 16.08 -3.71 10.63
C GLY A 309 14.74 -3.34 9.99
N SER A 310 14.39 -4.04 8.91
CA SER A 310 13.15 -3.79 8.15
C SER A 310 12.22 -5.00 8.11
N LEU A 311 10.92 -4.74 8.16
CA LEU A 311 9.85 -5.71 7.94
C LEU A 311 9.23 -5.42 6.57
N GLN A 312 9.10 -6.43 5.71
CA GLN A 312 8.64 -6.26 4.33
C GLN A 312 7.50 -7.22 4.03
N LEU A 313 6.34 -6.71 3.61
CA LEU A 313 5.19 -7.49 3.18
C LEU A 313 5.18 -7.62 1.67
N HIS A 314 5.23 -8.85 1.19
CA HIS A 314 5.25 -9.24 -0.22
C HIS A 314 3.91 -9.83 -0.63
N PHE A 315 3.50 -9.58 -1.88
CA PHE A 315 2.31 -10.17 -2.48
C PHE A 315 2.71 -11.07 -3.65
N GLN A 316 2.40 -12.37 -3.54
CA GLN A 316 2.70 -13.40 -4.54
C GLN A 316 4.18 -13.53 -4.93
N ALA A 317 5.10 -13.32 -3.98
CA ALA A 317 6.53 -13.47 -4.21
C ALA A 317 6.91 -14.96 -4.33
N SER A 318 7.93 -15.27 -5.14
CA SER A 318 8.45 -16.64 -5.20
C SER A 318 9.20 -17.01 -3.94
N LEU A 319 9.13 -18.28 -3.53
CA LEU A 319 9.90 -18.79 -2.38
C LEU A 319 11.40 -18.51 -2.52
N THR A 320 11.95 -18.60 -3.73
CA THR A 320 13.37 -18.31 -4.00
C THR A 320 13.73 -16.85 -3.70
N ALA A 321 12.80 -15.91 -3.85
CA ALA A 321 13.02 -14.50 -3.49
C ALA A 321 12.84 -14.23 -1.99
N LEU A 322 12.17 -15.13 -1.27
CA LEU A 322 11.83 -14.95 0.15
C LEU A 322 12.90 -15.47 1.10
N ALA A 323 13.77 -16.40 0.68
CA ALA A 323 14.83 -16.97 1.51
C ALA A 323 16.23 -16.84 0.89
N GLU A 324 17.22 -16.48 1.71
CA GLU A 324 18.63 -16.30 1.27
C GLU A 324 19.24 -17.58 0.68
N GLY A 325 18.90 -18.75 1.22
CA GLY A 325 19.44 -20.03 0.77
C GLY A 325 18.71 -20.63 -0.45
N GLY A 326 17.65 -19.99 -0.92
CA GLY A 326 16.78 -20.50 -1.99
C GLY A 326 15.99 -21.76 -1.58
N VAL A 327 15.58 -22.53 -2.59
CA VAL A 327 14.78 -23.75 -2.42
C VAL A 327 15.64 -25.02 -2.38
N VAL A 328 15.11 -26.07 -1.77
CA VAL A 328 15.81 -27.36 -1.55
C VAL A 328 15.54 -28.35 -2.68
N TRP A 329 14.31 -28.41 -3.21
CA TRP A 329 13.90 -29.44 -4.15
C TRP A 329 14.06 -29.03 -5.63
N SER A 330 14.44 -30.00 -6.46
CA SER A 330 14.62 -29.89 -7.92
C SER A 330 14.14 -31.15 -8.64
N PHE A 331 13.69 -31.01 -9.89
CA PHE A 331 13.19 -32.12 -10.71
C PHE A 331 14.32 -32.90 -11.40
N GLU A 332 14.17 -34.22 -11.49
CA GLU A 332 15.03 -35.07 -12.35
C GLU A 332 14.17 -35.96 -13.28
N PRO A 333 14.47 -36.04 -14.59
CA PRO A 333 15.52 -35.30 -15.31
C PRO A 333 15.07 -33.85 -15.64
N GLY A 334 15.86 -32.85 -15.27
CA GLY A 334 15.62 -31.46 -15.67
C GLY A 334 16.36 -30.43 -14.80
N PRO A 335 16.55 -29.19 -15.25
CA PRO A 335 17.19 -28.14 -14.45
C PRO A 335 16.20 -27.36 -13.57
N GLY A 336 14.93 -27.79 -13.48
CA GLY A 336 13.86 -27.04 -12.82
C GLY A 336 13.90 -27.21 -11.30
N GLN A 337 13.88 -26.10 -10.56
CA GLN A 337 13.63 -26.11 -9.12
C GLN A 337 12.13 -26.20 -8.82
N LEU A 338 11.76 -26.79 -7.69
CA LEU A 338 10.38 -26.78 -7.21
C LEU A 338 10.03 -25.35 -6.74
N LEU A 339 9.31 -24.61 -7.58
CA LEU A 339 8.87 -23.26 -7.26
C LEU A 339 7.61 -23.29 -6.38
N GLY A 340 7.55 -22.36 -5.44
CA GLY A 340 6.34 -22.05 -4.67
C GLY A 340 6.08 -20.55 -4.69
N PHE A 341 4.81 -20.18 -4.63
CA PHE A 341 4.36 -18.79 -4.63
C PHE A 341 3.31 -18.66 -3.53
N PRO A 342 3.73 -18.40 -2.28
CA PRO A 342 2.78 -18.01 -1.25
C PRO A 342 2.04 -16.73 -1.65
N ASP A 343 0.76 -16.65 -1.30
CA ASP A 343 -0.05 -15.49 -1.63
C ASP A 343 0.44 -14.22 -0.91
N LEU A 344 0.82 -14.37 0.37
CA LEU A 344 1.39 -13.31 1.19
C LEU A 344 2.60 -13.83 1.95
N ALA A 345 3.64 -13.01 2.06
CA ALA A 345 4.79 -13.33 2.88
C ALA A 345 5.33 -12.07 3.54
N VAL A 346 5.74 -12.19 4.80
CA VAL A 346 6.47 -11.15 5.51
C VAL A 346 7.90 -11.61 5.71
N THR A 347 8.85 -10.86 5.17
CA THR A 347 10.28 -11.05 5.46
C THR A 347 10.76 -9.99 6.42
N ALA A 348 11.63 -10.38 7.34
CA ALA A 348 12.26 -9.45 8.27
C ALA A 348 13.77 -9.51 8.08
N ASP A 349 14.35 -8.46 7.53
CA ASP A 349 15.80 -8.35 7.40
C ASP A 349 16.32 -7.59 8.61
N THR A 350 16.94 -8.32 9.54
CA THR A 350 17.46 -7.80 10.81
C THR A 350 18.92 -8.20 11.01
N VAL A 351 19.58 -7.59 12.00
CA VAL A 351 20.90 -8.03 12.46
C VAL A 351 20.94 -9.48 12.95
N ALA A 352 19.79 -10.05 13.35
CA ALA A 352 19.61 -11.45 13.71
C ALA A 352 19.34 -12.36 12.50
N GLY A 353 19.63 -11.88 11.30
CA GLY A 353 19.38 -12.56 10.04
C GLY A 353 17.92 -12.51 9.59
N ARG A 354 17.68 -13.09 8.42
CA ARG A 354 16.39 -13.03 7.73
C ARG A 354 15.32 -13.89 8.42
N GLY A 355 14.25 -13.24 8.86
CA GLY A 355 13.00 -13.84 9.31
C GLY A 355 12.00 -14.03 8.17
N LEU A 356 11.10 -15.01 8.31
CA LEU A 356 10.05 -15.27 7.34
C LEU A 356 8.77 -15.72 8.06
N ALA A 357 7.66 -15.04 7.75
CA ALA A 357 6.31 -15.52 8.01
C ALA A 357 5.54 -15.66 6.69
N ILE A 358 4.81 -16.75 6.51
CA ILE A 358 4.01 -17.00 5.30
C ILE A 358 2.53 -16.97 5.66
N PHE A 359 1.73 -16.27 4.85
CA PHE A 359 0.28 -16.23 5.00
C PHE A 359 -0.38 -16.68 3.69
N ASP A 360 -1.29 -17.64 3.77
CA ASP A 360 -1.93 -18.22 2.58
C ASP A 360 -3.45 -18.08 2.72
N PRO A 361 -4.06 -17.03 2.14
CA PRO A 361 -5.50 -16.87 2.08
C PRO A 361 -6.14 -17.93 1.19
N LYS A 362 -7.22 -18.54 1.68
CA LYS A 362 -8.00 -19.55 0.97
C LYS A 362 -9.49 -19.29 1.13
N LEU A 363 -10.12 -18.96 0.01
CA LEU A 363 -11.56 -18.79 -0.07
C LEU A 363 -12.27 -20.16 -0.10
N ARG A 364 -12.18 -20.91 1.01
CA ARG A 364 -12.87 -22.19 1.20
C ARG A 364 -13.74 -22.08 2.45
N ARG A 365 -15.01 -22.51 2.35
CA ARG A 365 -15.93 -22.54 3.49
C ARG A 365 -15.83 -23.91 4.15
N ARG A 366 -15.44 -23.93 5.42
CA ARG A 366 -15.36 -25.16 6.22
C ARG A 366 -15.91 -24.87 7.63
N PRO A 367 -17.25 -24.85 7.79
CA PRO A 367 -17.84 -24.57 9.10
C PRO A 367 -17.38 -25.62 10.12
N GLY A 368 -16.87 -25.17 11.26
CA GLY A 368 -16.47 -26.04 12.39
C GLY A 368 -15.30 -27.02 12.15
N LYS A 369 -14.56 -26.92 11.04
CA LYS A 369 -13.40 -27.80 10.74
C LYS A 369 -12.11 -26.99 10.58
N VAL A 370 -11.03 -27.46 11.20
CA VAL A 370 -9.67 -26.87 11.03
C VAL A 370 -9.16 -27.18 9.61
N PRO A 371 -8.60 -26.19 8.87
CA PRO A 371 -8.08 -26.39 7.51
C PRO A 371 -6.71 -27.11 7.51
N THR A 372 -6.72 -28.41 7.78
CA THR A 372 -5.50 -29.23 7.95
C THR A 372 -4.70 -29.37 6.66
N GLU A 373 -5.33 -29.52 5.50
CA GLU A 373 -4.67 -29.62 4.19
C GLU A 373 -3.85 -28.36 3.88
N GLU A 374 -4.44 -27.18 4.11
CA GLU A 374 -3.79 -25.89 3.91
C GLU A 374 -2.63 -25.68 4.90
N LEU A 375 -2.78 -26.14 6.15
CA LEU A 375 -1.68 -26.13 7.12
C LEU A 375 -0.52 -27.02 6.66
N TYR A 376 -0.78 -28.20 6.09
CA TYR A 376 0.27 -29.04 5.49
C TYR A 376 0.94 -28.36 4.30
N LYS A 377 0.19 -27.65 3.47
CA LYS A 377 0.74 -26.86 2.36
C LYS A 377 1.68 -25.77 2.87
N LEU A 378 1.30 -25.07 3.94
CA LEU A 378 2.13 -24.05 4.59
C LEU A 378 3.44 -24.65 5.13
N LEU A 379 3.35 -25.79 5.83
CA LEU A 379 4.53 -26.55 6.27
C LEU A 379 5.39 -27.02 5.08
N GLY A 380 4.77 -27.40 3.97
CA GLY A 380 5.45 -27.77 2.73
C GLY A 380 6.26 -26.62 2.12
N TYR A 381 5.76 -25.38 2.20
CA TYR A 381 6.55 -24.21 1.81
C TYR A 381 7.81 -24.07 2.65
N PHE A 382 7.70 -24.14 3.98
CA PHE A 382 8.87 -24.09 4.87
C PHE A 382 9.83 -25.26 4.64
N GLY A 383 9.31 -26.47 4.41
CA GLY A 383 10.11 -27.67 4.12
C GLY A 383 10.87 -27.61 2.78
N ASN A 384 10.44 -26.77 1.84
CA ASN A 384 11.15 -26.54 0.57
C ASN A 384 12.17 -25.39 0.68
N LEU A 385 12.25 -24.66 1.79
CA LEU A 385 13.18 -23.55 1.96
C LEU A 385 14.44 -23.98 2.73
N LYS A 386 15.60 -23.44 2.33
CA LYS A 386 16.79 -23.45 3.19
C LYS A 386 16.67 -22.35 4.26
N HIS A 387 15.80 -22.59 5.23
CA HIS A 387 15.48 -21.64 6.30
C HIS A 387 15.83 -22.25 7.67
N SER A 388 16.62 -21.54 8.48
CA SER A 388 17.12 -22.02 9.77
C SER A 388 16.23 -21.63 10.95
N LYS A 389 15.25 -20.74 10.77
CA LYS A 389 14.33 -20.33 11.83
C LYS A 389 13.07 -21.19 11.82
N PRO A 390 12.40 -21.35 12.98
CA PRO A 390 11.15 -22.12 13.06
C PRO A 390 10.05 -21.54 12.17
N PRO A 391 9.15 -22.39 11.64
CA PRO A 391 8.09 -21.94 10.75
C PRO A 391 7.09 -21.01 11.47
N MET A 392 6.78 -19.88 10.87
CA MET A 392 5.79 -18.92 11.38
C MET A 392 4.80 -18.56 10.29
N GLY A 393 3.50 -18.49 10.57
CA GLY A 393 2.55 -18.12 9.54
C GLY A 393 1.09 -18.36 9.88
N ALA A 394 0.21 -18.05 8.94
CA ALA A 394 -1.20 -18.37 9.10
C ALA A 394 -1.89 -18.75 7.79
N ILE A 395 -2.89 -19.62 7.91
CA ILE A 395 -3.92 -19.79 6.89
C ILE A 395 -5.06 -18.85 7.22
N PHE A 396 -5.39 -17.98 6.28
CA PHE A 396 -6.63 -17.21 6.34
C PHE A 396 -7.70 -17.96 5.58
N TYR A 397 -8.83 -18.28 6.19
CA TYR A 397 -9.92 -18.95 5.49
C TYR A 397 -11.24 -18.24 5.68
N TYR A 398 -12.10 -18.32 4.67
CA TYR A 398 -13.37 -17.63 4.70
C TYR A 398 -14.39 -18.40 5.54
N SER A 399 -14.81 -17.78 6.63
CA SER A 399 -15.72 -18.34 7.63
C SER A 399 -16.81 -17.32 7.94
N PRO A 400 -17.81 -17.15 7.05
CA PRO A 400 -18.86 -16.15 7.24
C PRO A 400 -19.65 -16.42 8.53
N GLY A 401 -19.82 -15.39 9.36
CA GLY A 401 -20.55 -15.46 10.63
C GLY A 401 -19.81 -16.13 11.79
N GLU A 402 -18.63 -16.72 11.59
CA GLU A 402 -17.85 -17.39 12.64
C GLU A 402 -16.38 -17.00 12.57
N LEU A 403 -15.89 -16.29 13.59
CA LEU A 403 -14.45 -16.03 13.77
C LEU A 403 -13.82 -17.16 14.57
N THR A 404 -12.75 -17.74 14.02
CA THR A 404 -12.03 -18.87 14.62
C THR A 404 -10.53 -18.60 14.63
N ASP A 405 -9.85 -19.09 15.67
CA ASP A 405 -8.40 -19.05 15.79
C ASP A 405 -7.93 -20.39 16.35
N HIS A 406 -7.29 -21.19 15.49
CA HIS A 406 -6.63 -22.42 15.90
C HIS A 406 -5.12 -22.25 15.80
N THR A 407 -4.41 -22.57 16.87
CA THR A 407 -2.95 -22.41 16.93
C THR A 407 -2.26 -23.77 16.96
N LEU A 408 -1.24 -23.93 16.12
CA LEU A 408 -0.31 -25.04 16.09
C LEU A 408 1.07 -24.55 16.57
N ILE A 409 1.62 -25.18 17.60
CA ILE A 409 2.94 -24.84 18.14
C ILE A 409 3.84 -26.06 18.00
N SER A 410 5.09 -25.84 17.60
CA SER A 410 6.12 -26.88 17.57
C SER A 410 7.08 -26.76 18.75
N ASP A 411 7.71 -27.87 19.14
CA ASP A 411 8.70 -27.92 20.22
C ASP A 411 9.93 -27.02 19.97
N GLN A 412 10.17 -26.65 18.71
CA GLN A 412 11.26 -25.77 18.29
C GLN A 412 10.84 -24.29 18.22
N GLY A 413 9.63 -23.94 18.68
CA GLY A 413 9.15 -22.55 18.74
C GLY A 413 8.53 -22.02 17.45
N GLY A 414 8.24 -22.89 16.48
CA GLY A 414 7.41 -22.55 15.33
C GLY A 414 5.93 -22.45 15.71
N GLU A 415 5.20 -21.57 15.04
CA GLU A 415 3.83 -21.17 15.38
C GLU A 415 3.02 -20.90 14.11
N LEU A 416 1.98 -21.71 13.89
CA LEU A 416 1.07 -21.58 12.76
C LEU A 416 -0.35 -21.34 13.24
N HIS A 417 -1.06 -20.41 12.61
CA HIS A 417 -2.48 -20.16 12.92
C HIS A 417 -3.38 -20.57 11.75
N ALA A 418 -4.61 -20.98 12.07
CA ALA A 418 -5.71 -21.04 11.13
C ALA A 418 -6.80 -20.07 11.59
N LEU A 419 -6.96 -18.99 10.83
CA LEU A 419 -7.75 -17.82 11.18
C LEU A 419 -8.97 -17.72 10.27
N GLY A 420 -10.16 -17.88 10.84
CA GLY A 420 -11.44 -17.69 10.16
C GLY A 420 -11.76 -16.21 10.00
N LEU A 421 -12.05 -15.80 8.77
CA LEU A 421 -12.28 -14.41 8.39
C LEU A 421 -13.66 -14.23 7.77
N ASP A 422 -14.31 -13.11 8.07
CA ASP A 422 -15.53 -12.66 7.41
C ASP A 422 -15.41 -11.18 7.03
N PRO A 423 -15.38 -10.82 5.73
CA PRO A 423 -15.37 -9.42 5.32
C PRO A 423 -16.60 -8.62 5.76
N GLU A 424 -17.73 -9.27 6.08
CA GLU A 424 -18.95 -8.59 6.56
C GLU A 424 -18.81 -8.11 8.01
N VAL A 425 -18.06 -8.85 8.82
CA VAL A 425 -17.75 -8.51 10.21
C VAL A 425 -16.42 -7.78 10.19
N ASP A 426 -16.43 -6.44 10.25
CA ASP A 426 -15.21 -5.61 10.23
C ASP A 426 -14.36 -5.77 11.50
N SER A 427 -13.87 -6.99 11.73
CA SER A 427 -13.05 -7.39 12.87
C SER A 427 -11.58 -7.42 12.47
N MET A 428 -10.76 -6.71 13.23
CA MET A 428 -9.31 -6.70 13.06
C MET A 428 -8.61 -7.79 13.88
N THR A 429 -9.29 -8.45 14.82
CA THR A 429 -8.69 -9.39 15.77
C THR A 429 -7.88 -10.52 15.12
N PRO A 430 -8.39 -11.22 14.07
CA PRO A 430 -7.57 -12.25 13.40
C PRO A 430 -6.34 -11.66 12.72
N PHE A 431 -6.46 -10.45 12.16
CA PHE A 431 -5.33 -9.76 11.53
C PHE A 431 -4.32 -9.23 12.53
N GLU A 432 -4.74 -8.86 13.75
CA GLU A 432 -3.85 -8.51 14.85
C GLU A 432 -3.00 -9.72 15.29
N ALA A 433 -3.59 -10.90 15.40
CA ALA A 433 -2.86 -12.14 15.66
C ALA A 433 -1.83 -12.43 14.55
N ALA A 434 -2.24 -12.32 13.28
CA ALA A 434 -1.35 -12.48 12.15
C ALA A 434 -0.23 -11.42 12.09
N ALA A 435 -0.52 -10.17 12.45
CA ALA A 435 0.47 -9.11 12.55
C ALA A 435 1.50 -9.41 13.64
N ARG A 436 1.08 -9.96 14.79
CA ARG A 436 2.02 -10.41 15.83
C ARG A 436 2.94 -11.52 15.35
N LEU A 437 2.43 -12.49 14.59
CA LEU A 437 3.27 -13.54 13.96
C LEU A 437 4.28 -12.94 12.98
N ALA A 438 3.83 -11.99 12.15
CA ALA A 438 4.68 -11.29 11.19
C ALA A 438 5.85 -10.56 11.89
N VAL A 439 5.57 -9.87 13.00
CA VAL A 439 6.60 -9.16 13.77
C VAL A 439 7.48 -10.14 14.57
N LYS A 440 6.92 -11.24 15.09
CA LYS A 440 7.67 -12.30 15.78
C LYS A 440 8.68 -12.99 14.85
N ALA A 441 8.38 -13.10 13.56
CA ALA A 441 9.32 -13.61 12.56
C ALA A 441 10.61 -12.77 12.47
N ALA A 442 10.59 -11.50 12.87
CA ALA A 442 11.78 -10.67 13.00
C ALA A 442 12.69 -11.05 14.19
N GLY A 443 12.32 -12.05 14.99
CA GLY A 443 13.06 -12.44 16.19
C GLY A 443 12.89 -11.47 17.36
N LEU A 444 11.97 -10.50 17.21
CA LEU A 444 11.49 -9.67 18.31
C LEU A 444 10.71 -10.54 19.30
N GLY A 445 10.57 -10.07 20.53
CA GLY A 445 9.75 -10.81 21.50
C GLY A 445 9.10 -9.88 22.48
N GLU A 446 8.49 -10.44 23.52
CA GLU A 446 7.35 -9.81 24.18
C GLU A 446 7.59 -8.36 24.64
N ARG A 447 8.77 -8.06 25.17
CA ARG A 447 9.12 -6.69 25.55
C ARG A 447 9.15 -5.75 24.35
N SER A 448 9.88 -6.10 23.28
CA SER A 448 9.95 -5.31 22.05
C SER A 448 8.56 -5.13 21.42
N LEU A 449 7.77 -6.21 21.38
CA LEU A 449 6.41 -6.21 20.82
C LEU A 449 5.50 -5.26 21.60
N SER A 450 5.60 -5.28 22.93
CA SER A 450 4.82 -4.39 23.82
C SER A 450 5.21 -2.93 23.62
N LEU A 451 6.50 -2.65 23.44
CA LEU A 451 7.00 -1.28 23.21
C LEU A 451 6.55 -0.73 21.85
N LEU A 452 6.57 -1.56 20.80
CA LEU A 452 6.12 -1.13 19.47
C LEU A 452 4.61 -0.84 19.44
N GLY A 453 3.81 -1.62 20.18
CA GLY A 453 2.37 -1.43 20.31
C GLY A 453 1.93 -0.33 21.29
N ALA A 454 2.88 0.38 21.93
CA ALA A 454 2.54 1.45 22.86
C ALA A 454 1.95 2.67 22.10
N PRO A 455 0.89 3.31 22.64
CA PRO A 455 0.28 4.46 21.98
C PRO A 455 1.29 5.61 21.86
N ARG A 456 1.36 6.20 20.65
CA ARG A 456 2.23 7.34 20.39
C ARG A 456 1.62 8.63 20.98
N PRO A 457 2.40 9.50 21.62
CA PRO A 457 1.91 10.80 22.09
C PRO A 457 1.45 11.65 20.89
N GLU A 458 0.31 12.35 21.03
CA GLU A 458 -0.32 13.13 19.97
C GLU A 458 0.44 14.44 19.63
N ASP A 459 1.36 14.89 20.50
CA ASP A 459 2.14 16.12 20.29
C ASP A 459 3.28 15.94 19.27
N SER A 460 3.19 16.68 18.16
CA SER A 460 4.07 16.52 16.99
C SER A 460 5.53 16.95 17.21
N SER A 461 5.85 17.72 18.27
CA SER A 461 7.21 18.23 18.47
C SER A 461 8.18 17.15 18.94
N ASP A 462 7.70 16.11 19.64
CA ASP A 462 8.52 15.05 20.25
C ASP A 462 8.27 13.65 19.65
N ALA A 463 7.34 13.51 18.69
CA ALA A 463 7.02 12.24 18.05
C ALA A 463 8.25 11.54 17.43
N GLY A 464 9.16 12.33 16.87
CA GLY A 464 10.43 11.84 16.33
C GLY A 464 11.33 11.21 17.41
N GLU A 465 11.49 11.93 18.50
CA GLU A 465 12.34 11.53 19.60
C GLU A 465 11.76 10.33 20.38
N PHE A 466 10.43 10.28 20.56
CA PHE A 466 9.72 9.16 21.17
C PHE A 466 9.88 7.87 20.38
N THR A 467 9.67 7.93 19.06
CA THR A 467 9.87 6.77 18.17
C THR A 467 11.32 6.30 18.21
N ALA A 468 12.29 7.24 18.26
CA ALA A 468 13.70 6.89 18.38
C ALA A 468 14.03 6.16 19.68
N ALA A 469 13.42 6.54 20.80
CA ALA A 469 13.58 5.84 22.06
C ALA A 469 13.03 4.40 21.99
N ILE A 470 11.83 4.20 21.46
CA ILE A 470 11.23 2.86 21.28
C ILE A 470 12.11 1.99 20.39
N HIS A 471 12.49 2.49 19.21
CA HIS A 471 13.28 1.72 18.25
C HIS A 471 14.68 1.39 18.80
N GLN A 472 15.27 2.28 19.59
CA GLN A 472 16.52 2.00 20.27
C GLN A 472 16.40 0.87 21.28
N GLU A 473 15.36 0.87 22.14
CA GLU A 473 15.13 -0.22 23.08
C GLU A 473 14.89 -1.56 22.36
N VAL A 474 14.10 -1.54 21.28
CA VAL A 474 13.84 -2.71 20.44
C VAL A 474 15.13 -3.25 19.82
N ALA A 475 15.98 -2.38 19.27
CA ALA A 475 17.26 -2.76 18.68
C ALA A 475 18.21 -3.42 19.69
N VAL A 476 18.31 -2.84 20.91
CA VAL A 476 19.15 -3.37 21.98
C VAL A 476 18.64 -4.74 22.45
N ASP A 477 17.34 -4.89 22.67
CA ASP A 477 16.72 -6.17 23.08
C ASP A 477 16.92 -7.25 22.01
N ALA A 478 16.74 -6.92 20.73
CA ALA A 478 16.95 -7.83 19.61
C ALA A 478 18.41 -8.31 19.50
N MET A 479 19.38 -7.38 19.53
CA MET A 479 20.80 -7.72 19.48
C MET A 479 21.24 -8.56 20.68
N ARG A 480 20.76 -8.23 21.88
CA ARG A 480 21.08 -8.99 23.09
C ARG A 480 20.61 -10.43 23.00
N ARG A 481 19.36 -10.66 22.58
CA ARG A 481 18.85 -12.03 22.45
C ARG A 481 19.57 -12.84 21.39
N GLU A 482 19.95 -12.19 20.29
CA GLU A 482 20.72 -12.89 19.29
C GLU A 482 22.13 -13.21 19.79
N ALA A 483 22.77 -12.28 20.51
CA ALA A 483 24.03 -12.53 21.20
C ALA A 483 23.95 -13.71 22.19
N ASP A 484 22.85 -13.83 22.94
CA ASP A 484 22.63 -14.93 23.90
C ASP A 484 22.49 -16.31 23.20
N ARG A 485 22.15 -16.34 21.91
CA ARG A 485 22.08 -17.58 21.09
C ARG A 485 23.42 -17.97 20.48
N LEU A 486 24.37 -17.05 20.39
CA LEU A 486 25.68 -17.33 19.85
C LEU A 486 26.51 -18.14 20.86
N PRO A 487 27.41 -19.03 20.39
CA PRO A 487 28.39 -19.66 21.27
C PRO A 487 29.17 -18.58 22.06
N PRO A 488 29.44 -18.75 23.37
CA PRO A 488 30.06 -17.70 24.19
C PRO A 488 31.41 -17.17 23.65
N SER A 489 32.17 -18.01 22.93
CA SER A 489 33.44 -17.62 22.31
C SER A 489 33.31 -16.66 21.12
N THR A 490 32.11 -16.48 20.57
CA THR A 490 31.86 -15.75 19.32
C THR A 490 32.10 -14.24 19.47
N LEU A 491 31.72 -13.67 20.62
CA LEU A 491 31.89 -12.23 20.90
C LEU A 491 33.29 -11.88 21.43
N GLY A 492 34.08 -12.88 21.82
CA GLY A 492 35.41 -12.70 22.43
C GLY A 492 36.39 -11.83 21.62
N PRO A 493 36.52 -12.04 20.29
CA PRO A 493 37.36 -11.19 19.45
C PRO A 493 36.94 -9.71 19.45
N THR A 494 35.64 -9.44 19.32
CA THR A 494 35.10 -8.08 19.34
C THR A 494 35.30 -7.43 20.70
N LEU A 495 34.98 -8.15 21.79
CA LEU A 495 35.22 -7.69 23.16
C LEU A 495 36.68 -7.25 23.36
N LYS A 496 37.63 -8.10 22.99
CA LYS A 496 39.07 -7.81 23.14
C LYS A 496 39.50 -6.60 22.30
N ALA A 497 38.99 -6.49 21.07
CA ALA A 497 39.31 -5.36 20.20
C ALA A 497 38.75 -4.04 20.76
N THR A 498 37.50 -4.04 21.22
CA THR A 498 36.85 -2.86 21.78
C THR A 498 37.47 -2.43 23.10
N GLU A 499 37.79 -3.39 23.99
CA GLU A 499 38.56 -3.14 25.22
C GLU A 499 39.94 -2.51 24.91
N THR A 500 40.66 -3.07 23.93
CA THR A 500 41.97 -2.55 23.51
C THR A 500 41.88 -1.14 22.91
N SER A 501 40.74 -0.82 22.29
CA SER A 501 40.47 0.48 21.68
C SER A 501 40.14 1.54 22.74
N LEU A 502 39.26 1.21 23.68
CA LEU A 502 38.75 2.15 24.69
C LEU A 502 39.62 2.22 25.97
N ARG A 503 40.54 1.27 26.17
CA ARG A 503 41.57 1.19 27.23
C ARG A 503 41.18 1.82 28.57
N ALA A 504 41.47 3.11 28.74
CA ALA A 504 41.33 3.82 30.00
C ALA A 504 39.88 3.94 30.48
N ILE A 505 38.91 4.01 29.56
CA ILE A 505 37.50 4.15 29.93
C ILE A 505 36.79 2.80 30.08
N TRP A 506 37.28 1.74 29.43
CA TRP A 506 36.64 0.43 29.44
C TRP A 506 36.28 -0.10 30.85
N PRO A 507 37.23 -0.14 31.82
CA PRO A 507 36.93 -0.64 33.16
C PRO A 507 36.01 0.29 33.98
N GLN A 508 35.73 1.50 33.49
CA GLN A 508 34.85 2.47 34.15
C GLN A 508 33.40 2.38 33.65
N LEU A 509 33.16 1.65 32.55
CA LEU A 509 31.84 1.33 32.04
C LEU A 509 31.26 0.17 32.83
N ASP A 510 29.96 0.20 33.07
CA ASP A 510 29.26 -0.92 33.70
C ASP A 510 29.08 -2.09 32.72
N GLU A 511 28.77 -3.27 33.25
CA GLU A 511 28.66 -4.50 32.45
C GLU A 511 27.61 -4.39 31.33
N GLN A 512 26.51 -3.67 31.57
CA GLN A 512 25.48 -3.49 30.56
C GLN A 512 25.92 -2.54 29.44
N ALA A 513 26.59 -1.42 29.73
CA ALA A 513 27.16 -0.55 28.69
C ALA A 513 28.22 -1.29 27.87
N GLN A 514 29.09 -2.06 28.53
CA GLN A 514 30.06 -2.92 27.84
C GLN A 514 29.36 -3.91 26.90
N THR A 515 28.31 -4.58 27.38
CA THR A 515 27.51 -5.52 26.58
C THR A 515 26.85 -4.84 25.38
N MET A 516 26.21 -3.68 25.58
CA MET A 516 25.60 -2.89 24.50
C MET A 516 26.61 -2.52 23.42
N ILE A 517 27.81 -2.09 23.83
CA ILE A 517 28.88 -1.71 22.90
C ILE A 517 29.38 -2.93 22.12
N VAL A 518 29.72 -4.04 22.80
CA VAL A 518 30.28 -5.23 22.12
C VAL A 518 29.28 -5.84 21.16
N THR A 519 28.01 -5.94 21.56
CA THR A 519 26.97 -6.48 20.68
C THR A 519 26.75 -5.58 19.47
N ALA A 520 26.62 -4.27 19.66
CA ALA A 520 26.50 -3.31 18.56
C ALA A 520 27.70 -3.34 17.61
N GLU A 521 28.93 -3.35 18.13
CA GLU A 521 30.15 -3.50 17.32
C GLU A 521 30.15 -4.81 16.52
N TYR A 522 29.82 -5.93 17.19
CA TYR A 522 29.82 -7.24 16.56
C TYR A 522 28.82 -7.29 15.40
N PHE A 523 27.57 -6.89 15.62
CA PHE A 523 26.55 -6.91 14.57
C PHE A 523 26.82 -5.87 13.48
N GLY A 524 27.35 -4.70 13.83
CA GLY A 524 27.73 -3.68 12.86
C GLY A 524 28.86 -4.12 11.92
N LEU A 525 29.87 -4.83 12.45
CA LEU A 525 31.03 -5.31 11.69
C LEU A 525 30.73 -6.57 10.86
N ASN A 526 29.83 -7.45 11.34
CA ASN A 526 29.52 -8.71 10.67
C ASN A 526 28.30 -8.64 9.75
N ALA A 527 27.51 -7.56 9.81
CA ALA A 527 26.41 -7.36 8.88
C ALA A 527 26.91 -7.19 7.43
N PRO A 528 26.20 -7.75 6.42
CA PRO A 528 26.50 -7.52 5.01
C PRO A 528 26.50 -6.02 4.66
N ARG A 529 27.34 -5.59 3.70
CA ARG A 529 27.47 -4.16 3.34
C ARG A 529 26.18 -3.47 2.87
N ASN A 530 25.23 -4.26 2.39
CA ASN A 530 23.92 -3.81 1.93
C ASN A 530 22.81 -4.02 2.97
N ALA A 531 23.14 -4.51 4.16
CA ALA A 531 22.20 -4.63 5.25
C ALA A 531 21.90 -3.26 5.87
N ASP A 532 20.83 -3.20 6.64
CA ASP A 532 20.51 -2.04 7.45
C ASP A 532 21.34 -2.06 8.75
N HIS A 533 22.16 -1.03 8.95
CA HIS A 533 23.00 -0.85 10.13
C HIS A 533 22.37 0.07 11.19
N SER A 534 21.04 0.30 11.13
CA SER A 534 20.30 1.11 12.09
C SER A 534 20.42 0.58 13.52
N GLY A 535 20.15 -0.72 13.72
CA GLY A 535 20.20 -1.38 15.02
C GLY A 535 21.55 -1.22 15.75
N PRO A 536 22.69 -1.53 15.13
CA PRO A 536 24.01 -1.30 15.70
C PRO A 536 24.26 0.16 16.10
N LEU A 537 23.87 1.12 15.25
CA LEU A 537 24.02 2.55 15.55
C LEU A 537 23.18 2.97 16.76
N LEU A 538 21.93 2.48 16.84
CA LEU A 538 21.05 2.69 17.98
C LEU A 538 21.62 2.06 19.26
N GLY A 539 22.22 0.87 19.18
CA GLY A 539 22.88 0.23 20.32
C GLY A 539 24.06 1.03 20.88
N LEU A 540 24.87 1.65 20.02
CA LEU A 540 25.96 2.55 20.44
C LEU A 540 25.42 3.82 21.11
N ALA A 541 24.34 4.40 20.56
CA ALA A 541 23.70 5.55 21.18
C ALA A 541 23.06 5.20 22.54
N ALA A 542 22.51 3.99 22.68
CA ALA A 542 21.96 3.48 23.94
C ALA A 542 23.04 3.35 25.02
N ALA A 543 24.25 2.89 24.66
CA ALA A 543 25.36 2.82 25.60
C ALA A 543 25.78 4.22 26.10
N PHE A 544 25.82 5.22 25.21
CA PHE A 544 26.06 6.61 25.59
C PHE A 544 24.96 7.16 26.52
N GLU A 545 23.70 6.93 26.18
CA GLU A 545 22.54 7.33 26.99
C GLU A 545 22.56 6.67 28.37
N ARG A 546 22.94 5.40 28.46
CA ARG A 546 23.08 4.67 29.72
C ARG A 546 24.11 5.33 30.63
N VAL A 547 25.31 5.60 30.13
CA VAL A 547 26.37 6.25 30.93
C VAL A 547 25.91 7.62 31.43
N LEU A 548 25.21 8.39 30.58
CA LEU A 548 24.64 9.67 30.99
C LEU A 548 23.62 9.51 32.13
N ASN A 549 22.76 8.50 32.05
CA ASN A 549 21.76 8.21 33.08
C ASN A 549 22.41 7.79 34.40
N GLU A 550 23.34 6.84 34.36
CA GLU A 550 23.98 6.31 35.56
C GLU A 550 24.86 7.33 36.28
N ARG A 551 25.52 8.22 35.54
CA ARG A 551 26.46 9.18 36.11
C ARG A 551 25.79 10.49 36.54
N ILE A 552 24.66 10.85 35.94
CA ILE A 552 23.99 12.13 36.21
C ILE A 552 22.53 11.96 36.64
N PHE A 553 21.68 11.39 35.79
CA PHE A 553 20.23 11.47 36.01
C PHE A 553 19.72 10.55 37.13
N HIS A 554 20.18 9.30 37.23
CA HIS A 554 19.79 8.41 38.33
C HIS A 554 20.26 8.95 39.69
N PRO A 555 21.55 9.32 39.89
CA PRO A 555 21.98 9.89 41.17
C PRO A 555 21.30 11.23 41.49
N ALA A 556 21.00 12.06 40.49
CA ALA A 556 20.22 13.27 40.70
C ALA A 556 18.78 12.96 41.11
N ALA A 557 18.13 11.95 40.51
CA ALA A 557 16.79 11.52 40.89
C ALA A 557 16.75 10.93 42.30
N GLU A 558 17.78 10.19 42.72
CA GLU A 558 17.91 9.71 44.10
C GLU A 558 17.96 10.87 45.11
N LYS A 559 18.62 11.98 44.75
CA LYS A 559 18.78 13.16 45.62
C LYS A 559 17.58 14.12 45.59
N TYR A 560 16.96 14.33 44.43
CA TYR A 560 15.93 15.36 44.20
C TYR A 560 14.53 14.77 43.92
N GLY A 561 14.39 13.45 43.91
CA GLY A 561 13.12 12.75 43.78
C GLY A 561 12.38 13.06 42.48
N ALA A 562 11.07 13.29 42.60
CA ALA A 562 10.14 13.52 41.50
C ALA A 562 10.42 14.80 40.66
N LEU A 563 11.40 15.62 41.06
CA LEU A 563 11.85 16.76 40.26
C LEU A 563 12.63 16.33 39.00
N ILE A 564 13.18 15.11 38.99
CA ILE A 564 13.91 14.56 37.85
C ILE A 564 13.02 13.58 37.11
N ASN A 565 12.76 13.86 35.83
CA ASN A 565 11.93 13.02 35.00
C ASN A 565 12.79 11.96 34.27
N LEU A 566 12.82 10.75 34.84
CA LEU A 566 13.55 9.63 34.24
C LEU A 566 12.89 9.04 32.98
N THR A 567 11.64 9.39 32.67
CA THR A 567 10.95 8.93 31.44
C THR A 567 11.30 9.77 30.21
N GLN A 568 12.11 10.82 30.37
CA GLN A 568 12.60 11.60 29.24
C GLN A 568 13.42 10.74 28.28
N THR A 569 13.28 11.04 27.00
CA THR A 569 14.15 10.53 25.94
C THR A 569 15.56 11.14 26.03
N LEU A 570 16.55 10.58 25.32
CA LEU A 570 17.89 11.16 25.26
C LEU A 570 17.89 12.64 24.86
N GLY A 571 17.10 13.04 23.86
CA GLY A 571 16.97 14.41 23.41
C GLY A 571 16.45 15.34 24.51
N GLY A 572 15.43 14.90 25.27
CA GLY A 572 14.93 15.60 26.44
C GLY A 572 16.02 15.77 27.51
N ARG A 573 16.75 14.69 27.82
CA ARG A 573 17.85 14.74 28.79
C ARG A 573 19.00 15.66 28.36
N LEU A 574 19.39 15.63 27.09
CA LEU A 574 20.38 16.55 26.54
C LEU A 574 19.90 18.01 26.55
N HIS A 575 18.60 18.25 26.43
CA HIS A 575 18.01 19.58 26.61
C HIS A 575 18.11 20.02 28.07
N THR A 576 17.65 19.20 29.01
CA THR A 576 17.69 19.45 30.46
C THR A 576 19.11 19.71 30.96
N LEU A 577 20.09 18.93 30.49
CA LEU A 577 21.50 19.10 30.87
C LEU A 577 22.09 20.41 30.31
N ASP A 578 21.76 20.79 29.07
CA ASP A 578 22.18 22.08 28.49
C ASP A 578 21.51 23.26 29.21
N ALA A 579 20.24 23.13 29.57
CA ALA A 579 19.53 24.11 30.39
C ALA A 579 20.18 24.28 31.77
N ALA A 580 20.57 23.17 32.42
CA ALA A 580 21.23 23.16 33.71
C ALA A 580 22.60 23.84 33.68
N LEU A 581 23.44 23.50 32.70
CA LEU A 581 24.78 24.07 32.54
C LEU A 581 24.76 25.56 32.14
N ARG A 582 23.69 26.02 31.49
CA ARG A 582 23.47 27.44 31.17
C ARG A 582 22.74 28.22 32.26
N GLY A 583 22.36 27.57 33.37
CA GLY A 583 21.68 28.23 34.49
C GLY A 583 20.26 28.68 34.18
N ARG A 584 19.52 27.94 33.33
CA ARG A 584 18.10 28.22 33.06
C ARG A 584 17.23 27.99 34.29
N SER A 585 16.05 28.62 34.30
CA SER A 585 15.19 28.69 35.48
C SER A 585 14.24 27.49 35.67
N GLU A 586 14.23 26.55 34.73
CA GLU A 586 13.38 25.35 34.74
C GLU A 586 13.62 24.50 36.01
N PRO A 587 12.58 23.94 36.65
CA PRO A 587 12.72 23.23 37.93
C PRO A 587 13.70 22.04 37.87
N GLU A 588 13.58 21.22 36.84
CA GLU A 588 14.45 20.06 36.63
C GLU A 588 15.89 20.48 36.32
N ALA A 589 16.08 21.47 35.45
CA ALA A 589 17.39 22.02 35.14
C ALA A 589 18.10 22.59 36.38
N LYS A 590 17.37 23.23 37.30
CA LYS A 590 17.91 23.71 38.59
C LYS A 590 18.34 22.55 39.48
N ALA A 591 17.55 21.47 39.55
CA ALA A 591 17.89 20.28 40.32
C ALA A 591 19.16 19.61 39.77
N ILE A 592 19.26 19.44 38.46
CA ILE A 592 20.48 18.94 37.80
C ILE A 592 21.67 19.89 38.03
N ALA A 593 21.50 21.20 37.90
CA ALA A 593 22.58 22.16 38.16
C ALA A 593 23.06 22.12 39.62
N ALA A 594 22.14 21.95 40.58
CA ALA A 594 22.47 21.79 41.98
C ALA A 594 23.18 20.46 42.26
N PHE A 595 22.75 19.38 41.60
CA PHE A 595 23.43 18.10 41.63
C PHE A 595 24.88 18.23 41.15
N LEU A 596 25.10 18.76 39.94
CA LEU A 596 26.42 18.92 39.33
C LEU A 596 27.35 19.77 40.20
N LYS A 597 26.86 20.89 40.76
CA LYS A 597 27.63 21.73 41.70
C LYS A 597 28.01 21.02 42.99
N SER A 598 27.21 20.03 43.41
CA SER A 598 27.49 19.26 44.63
C SER A 598 28.49 18.12 44.43
N GLN A 599 28.82 17.78 43.18
CA GLN A 599 29.78 16.74 42.84
C GLN A 599 31.12 17.36 42.46
N GLN A 600 32.15 17.13 43.28
CA GLN A 600 33.49 17.72 43.06
C GLN A 600 34.27 17.06 41.91
N ASN A 601 33.84 15.87 41.48
CA ASN A 601 34.49 15.04 40.47
C ASN A 601 33.85 15.16 39.07
N ILE A 602 32.93 16.10 38.87
CA ILE A 602 32.27 16.31 37.57
C ILE A 602 32.80 17.57 36.89
N ASP A 603 33.51 17.40 35.77
CA ASP A 603 33.98 18.50 34.93
C ASP A 603 32.82 19.07 34.09
N SER A 604 32.16 20.09 34.65
CA SER A 604 31.05 20.81 34.02
C SER A 604 31.46 21.54 32.72
N PRO A 605 32.62 22.23 32.63
CA PRO A 605 33.13 22.74 31.36
C PRO A 605 33.23 21.69 30.25
N ASN A 606 33.78 20.51 30.53
CA ASN A 606 33.88 19.44 29.54
C ASN A 606 32.49 18.88 29.16
N LEU A 607 31.56 18.74 30.12
CA LEU A 607 30.16 18.37 29.82
C LEU A 607 29.51 19.39 28.88
N GLN A 608 29.76 20.68 29.08
CA GLN A 608 29.26 21.73 28.19
C GLN A 608 29.87 21.63 26.79
N ALA A 609 31.16 21.28 26.68
CA ALA A 609 31.85 21.12 25.41
C ALA A 609 31.34 19.94 24.58
N ILE A 610 30.90 18.84 25.22
CA ILE A 610 30.36 17.67 24.51
C ILE A 610 28.90 17.84 24.07
N LEU A 611 28.11 18.69 24.74
CA LEU A 611 26.66 18.79 24.51
C LEU A 611 26.28 19.10 23.07
N ARG A 612 27.03 19.97 22.39
CA ARG A 612 26.79 20.29 20.98
C ARG A 612 26.92 19.05 20.11
N ASP A 613 27.97 18.27 20.34
CA ASP A 613 28.27 17.08 19.56
C ASP A 613 27.30 15.94 19.90
N SER A 614 26.90 15.80 21.16
CA SER A 614 25.85 14.85 21.58
C SER A 614 24.49 15.16 20.96
N LYS A 615 24.12 16.45 20.89
CA LYS A 615 22.90 16.90 20.19
C LYS A 615 22.98 16.64 18.69
N ASN A 616 24.16 16.82 18.08
CA ASN A 616 24.39 16.47 16.69
C ASN A 616 24.32 14.96 16.46
N MET A 617 24.89 14.14 17.34
CA MET A 617 24.78 12.68 17.29
C MET A 617 23.31 12.25 17.33
N ASN A 618 22.53 12.82 18.26
CA ASN A 618 21.10 12.51 18.36
C ASN A 618 20.35 12.86 17.05
N ARG A 619 20.57 14.06 16.52
CA ARG A 619 19.86 14.58 15.35
C ARG A 619 20.30 13.97 14.02
N LEU A 620 21.59 13.69 13.84
CA LEU A 620 22.15 13.25 12.55
C LEU A 620 22.25 11.74 12.42
N TYR A 621 22.27 11.01 13.54
CA TYR A 621 22.49 9.56 13.55
C TYR A 621 21.37 8.81 14.24
N ARG A 622 21.09 9.07 15.53
CA ARG A 622 20.10 8.29 16.30
C ARG A 622 18.66 8.46 15.77
N ILE A 623 18.17 9.69 15.63
CA ILE A 623 16.81 9.95 15.13
C ILE A 623 16.66 9.41 13.69
N PRO A 624 17.54 9.73 12.72
CA PRO A 624 17.43 9.17 11.37
C PRO A 624 17.44 7.64 11.33
N ALA A 625 18.31 6.99 12.11
CA ALA A 625 18.38 5.54 12.23
C ALA A 625 17.08 4.90 12.74
N ALA A 626 16.24 5.66 13.46
CA ALA A 626 14.96 5.18 13.95
C ALA A 626 13.79 5.40 12.97
N HIS A 627 13.84 6.38 12.06
CA HIS A 627 12.62 6.84 11.39
C HIS A 627 12.36 6.28 10.00
N SER A 628 13.35 6.13 9.14
CA SER A 628 13.01 5.87 7.72
C SER A 628 14.13 5.37 6.84
N ASP A 629 15.38 5.72 7.13
CA ASP A 629 16.47 5.47 6.19
C ASP A 629 17.22 4.20 6.57
N ILE A 630 17.33 3.27 5.61
CA ILE A 630 18.30 2.17 5.69
C ILE A 630 19.66 2.82 5.98
N VAL A 631 20.24 2.49 7.13
CA VAL A 631 21.53 3.05 7.52
C VAL A 631 22.60 2.27 6.78
N ALA A 632 23.19 2.90 5.76
CA ALA A 632 24.31 2.33 5.03
C ALA A 632 25.53 2.15 5.96
N PHE A 633 26.39 1.18 5.63
CA PHE A 633 27.63 0.91 6.35
C PHE A 633 28.47 2.16 6.62
N LYS A 634 28.56 3.09 5.65
CA LYS A 634 29.31 4.34 5.81
C LYS A 634 28.73 5.23 6.91
N THR A 635 27.41 5.41 6.91
CA THR A 635 26.72 6.22 7.93
C THR A 635 26.87 5.61 9.32
N TRP A 636 26.80 4.28 9.42
CA TRP A 636 27.09 3.57 10.67
C TRP A 636 28.54 3.77 11.13
N ALA A 637 29.52 3.66 10.23
CA ALA A 637 30.93 3.87 10.56
C ALA A 637 31.19 5.32 11.04
N ASP A 638 30.63 6.32 10.36
CA ASP A 638 30.73 7.72 10.76
C ASP A 638 30.10 7.95 12.16
N GLY A 639 28.92 7.35 12.41
CA GLY A 639 28.24 7.41 13.70
C GLY A 639 29.00 6.67 14.82
N ARG A 640 29.58 5.52 14.50
CA ARG A 640 30.45 4.74 15.39
C ARG A 640 31.65 5.56 15.83
N ASP A 641 32.35 6.19 14.90
CA ASP A 641 33.54 6.99 15.22
C ASP A 641 33.19 8.20 16.07
N ILE A 642 32.05 8.86 15.83
CA ILE A 642 31.56 9.94 16.69
C ILE A 642 31.34 9.47 18.14
N ILE A 643 30.86 8.25 18.36
CA ILE A 643 30.56 7.74 19.69
C ILE A 643 31.79 7.13 20.37
N LEU A 644 32.54 6.30 19.65
CA LEU A 644 33.55 5.37 20.18
C LEU A 644 35.00 5.71 19.78
N ASP A 645 35.27 6.77 19.02
CA ASP A 645 36.66 7.12 18.69
C ASP A 645 37.52 7.18 19.97
N PRO A 646 38.65 6.46 20.03
CA PRO A 646 39.46 6.33 21.25
C PRO A 646 39.99 7.64 21.83
N ARG A 647 40.07 8.71 21.03
CA ARG A 647 40.67 9.99 21.42
C ARG A 647 39.59 11.04 21.65
N GLU A 648 38.68 11.16 20.68
CA GLU A 648 37.71 12.25 20.54
C GLU A 648 36.24 11.79 20.59
N GLY A 649 35.98 10.49 20.73
CA GLY A 649 34.63 9.94 20.77
C GLY A 649 33.81 10.49 21.93
N LEU A 650 32.50 10.67 21.71
CA LEU A 650 31.58 11.21 22.71
C LEU A 650 31.59 10.42 24.02
N LEU A 651 31.67 9.09 23.95
CA LEU A 651 31.71 8.24 25.14
C LEU A 651 33.01 8.46 25.93
N VAL A 652 34.15 8.58 25.23
CA VAL A 652 35.46 8.87 25.85
C VAL A 652 35.46 10.24 26.51
N ARG A 653 34.97 11.26 25.80
CA ARG A 653 34.88 12.63 26.32
C ARG A 653 33.88 12.73 27.48
N LEU A 654 32.77 12.00 27.44
CA LEU A 654 31.81 11.91 28.56
C LEU A 654 32.45 11.27 29.79
N MET A 655 33.18 10.16 29.64
CA MET A 655 33.85 9.52 30.76
C MET A 655 34.97 10.38 31.37
N LYS A 656 35.68 11.16 30.56
CA LYS A 656 36.64 12.17 31.05
C LYS A 656 35.99 13.22 31.95
N SER A 657 34.69 13.52 31.78
CA SER A 657 33.96 14.41 32.70
C SER A 657 33.77 13.83 34.10
N PHE A 658 33.96 12.54 34.31
CA PHE A 658 33.74 11.88 35.60
C PHE A 658 35.02 11.34 36.24
N ALA A 659 36.14 11.36 35.50
CA ALA A 659 37.42 10.98 36.01
C ALA A 659 37.96 12.11 36.89
N ALA A 660 37.97 11.89 38.21
CA ALA A 660 38.76 12.71 39.11
C ALA A 660 40.24 12.64 38.68
N ASP A 661 40.95 13.77 38.70
CA ASP A 661 42.41 13.80 38.64
C ASP A 661 42.99 12.90 39.75
N VAL A 662 43.29 11.64 39.43
CA VAL A 662 44.12 10.75 40.27
C VAL A 662 45.61 11.02 40.02
N THR A 663 45.95 12.05 39.24
CA THR A 663 47.32 12.37 38.78
C THR A 663 48.12 13.32 39.68
N THR A 664 47.76 13.49 40.95
CA THR A 664 48.54 14.30 41.92
C THR A 664 48.80 13.60 43.26
N ALA A 665 49.09 12.29 43.25
CA ALA A 665 49.53 11.60 44.47
C ALA A 665 50.49 10.42 44.22
N THR A 666 51.56 10.61 43.45
CA THR A 666 52.82 9.85 43.60
C THR A 666 53.98 10.65 43.00
N ALA A 667 54.46 11.61 43.78
CA ALA A 667 55.81 12.15 43.66
C ALA A 667 56.24 12.58 45.07
N ASP A 668 56.62 11.58 45.86
CA ASP A 668 57.63 11.65 46.93
C ASP A 668 58.25 10.25 47.08
#